data_AF-A0AAE0LH33-F1
#
_entry.id   AF-A0AAE0LH33-F1
#
_cell.length_a   1.000
_cell.length_b   1.000
_cell.length_c   1.000
_cell.angle_alpha   90.00
_cell.angle_beta   90.00
_cell.angle_gamma   90.00
#
_symmetry.space_group_name_H-M   'P 1'
#
loop_
_entity.id
_entity.type
_entity.pdbx_description
1 polymer ?
#
loop_
_entity_poly.entity_id
_entity_poly.type
_entity_poly.pdbx_seq_one_letter_code
_entity_poly.pdbx_strand_id
1 'polypeptide(L)'
;MPCYPSPITQTVSLLDGTQAVVTWTSCGDASVGNQSMWWNALEPEQCFGLSRPEHLCSRSTTGAHTCLVGEEWDKLRSAFNSSLTENRPERFAHLEVGNWLSYSLSAAATRIILEEMMNFRVSLISRGGTYSAYERVSRHQNYLAIEAWASNSYTATANYYVFEDVLKQPFRADNNGEVVWASTGVSIPVQPQTAELFEKTVAIRERPTDHNLLGSTGEVGIFVILPQELRLDESLIVDFWRGLKQPRSLQLFPVDGTLSCEERLLEGNSCEDLERRFYCPSECPTTLWRGSEACCFHGKFHPPQCIPENVTYADIQADVNWKSPNCREFLHPDAGWDVGYFESVIVTLGLNFSVNYVGYDGLNSILRNRSHLGVPTIFYWWKPEPLILRYNASRVQLPEFSTNFDTEFSSSLDPLTSDIGFDQEVIHLTKIISQDVKTLEPDLFHLWERLFLDAEDLEALMRLHPLSGSHSTAQTVDEAACEWTKANVNRWKPWVRNSARASDYNVETPGASGAESFNTLEIVFLVLVPFCVPIIGMLIYAHLKETDDTILDRSLLANLSHSTDNSVLSSKNFCTWFEHQYNETPVIVQRVMLVSERWTERLPWAAKHSKTMAFTPDKFLRPHLLAILPRQCTGAAPDAEKASRSGLSDDQHESSLSGVRALVKRDLAIMCEKVQHPNVIETMGIVKDATGWLLVHNRSVGTTLFDVMNNSTMTFDAFCLLSITKNILAGMKYLHRKHPSIVYVCISSKNITIDGNLTAK
;
A
#
# COMPACT_ATOMS: atom_id res chain seq x y z
N MET A 1 38.55 -12.28 36.38
CA MET A 1 39.46 -13.43 36.17
C MET A 1 39.49 -13.69 34.67
N PRO A 2 40.65 -13.86 34.02
CA PRO A 2 40.65 -14.24 32.62
C PRO A 2 40.34 -15.74 32.51
N CYS A 3 39.24 -16.09 31.84
CA CYS A 3 38.90 -17.47 31.51
C CYS A 3 39.74 -17.92 30.31
N TYR A 4 40.54 -18.97 30.49
CA TYR A 4 41.10 -19.75 29.39
C TYR A 4 40.22 -21.00 29.21
N PRO A 5 39.54 -21.22 28.07
CA PRO A 5 38.89 -22.50 27.82
C PRO A 5 39.92 -23.50 27.29
N SER A 6 39.87 -24.72 27.82
CA SER A 6 40.61 -25.87 27.27
C SER A 6 39.77 -26.50 26.15
N PRO A 7 40.36 -26.84 24.99
CA PRO A 7 39.63 -27.45 23.88
C PRO A 7 39.10 -28.84 24.26
N ILE A 8 37.84 -29.12 23.89
CA ILE A 8 37.24 -30.45 24.01
C ILE A 8 37.41 -31.16 22.67
N THR A 9 38.04 -32.33 22.72
CA THR A 9 38.37 -33.13 21.54
C THR A 9 37.54 -34.41 21.57
N GLN A 10 36.83 -34.71 20.48
CA GLN A 10 36.02 -35.93 20.36
C GLN A 10 36.38 -36.67 19.07
N THR A 11 36.56 -37.99 19.17
CA THR A 11 36.87 -38.83 18.00
C THR A 11 35.58 -39.45 17.48
N VAL A 12 35.29 -39.24 16.19
CA VAL A 12 34.10 -39.74 15.52
C VAL A 12 34.53 -40.74 14.45
N SER A 13 33.87 -41.89 14.39
CA SER A 13 34.14 -42.91 13.37
C SER A 13 33.30 -42.61 12.14
N LEU A 14 33.94 -42.49 10.98
CA LEU A 14 33.32 -42.30 9.68
C LEU A 14 32.84 -43.66 9.12
N LEU A 15 31.95 -43.58 8.13
CA LEU A 15 31.28 -44.76 7.54
C LEU A 15 32.23 -45.74 6.86
N ASP A 16 33.44 -45.31 6.49
CA ASP A 16 34.50 -46.17 5.94
C ASP A 16 35.40 -46.79 7.04
N GLY A 17 35.06 -46.59 8.31
CA GLY A 17 35.81 -47.10 9.46
C GLY A 17 37.01 -46.24 9.86
N THR A 18 37.27 -45.13 9.18
CA THR A 18 38.33 -44.19 9.59
C THR A 18 37.86 -43.34 10.76
N GLN A 19 38.78 -43.00 11.67
CA GLN A 19 38.47 -42.16 12.82
C GLN A 19 38.96 -40.72 12.56
N ALA A 20 38.05 -39.76 12.66
CA ALA A 20 38.33 -38.34 12.60
C ALA A 20 38.27 -37.75 14.01
N VAL A 21 39.26 -36.95 14.37
CA VAL A 21 39.32 -36.27 15.66
C VAL A 21 38.87 -34.83 15.45
N VAL A 22 37.76 -34.44 16.07
CA VAL A 22 37.18 -33.11 15.96
C VAL A 22 37.32 -32.37 17.29
N THR A 23 37.92 -31.19 17.24
CA THR A 23 38.21 -30.38 18.42
C THR A 23 37.45 -29.06 18.34
N TRP A 24 36.70 -28.73 19.39
CA TRP A 24 35.92 -27.50 19.46
C TRP A 24 36.44 -26.60 20.58
N THR A 25 36.41 -25.29 20.34
CA THR A 25 36.67 -24.24 21.33
C THR A 25 35.48 -23.29 21.31
N SER A 26 34.66 -23.28 22.37
CA SER A 26 33.54 -22.34 22.49
C SER A 26 33.96 -21.09 23.25
N CYS A 27 33.80 -19.91 22.63
CA CYS A 27 33.71 -18.65 23.35
C CYS A 27 32.23 -18.26 23.38
N GLY A 28 31.61 -18.24 24.57
CA GLY A 28 30.26 -17.76 24.73
C GLY A 28 30.28 -16.23 24.83
N ASP A 29 29.52 -15.56 23.96
CA ASP A 29 29.15 -14.17 24.17
C ASP A 29 27.63 -14.07 24.25
N ALA A 30 27.16 -13.45 25.32
CA ALA A 30 25.77 -13.08 25.51
C ALA A 30 25.54 -11.69 24.91
N SER A 31 24.37 -11.51 24.28
CA SER A 31 23.80 -10.23 23.81
C SER A 31 24.20 -9.71 22.41
N VAL A 32 23.71 -10.36 21.35
CA VAL A 32 23.23 -9.71 20.12
C VAL A 32 22.07 -10.54 19.55
N GLY A 33 20.94 -9.89 19.25
CA GLY A 33 19.71 -10.54 18.79
C GLY A 33 19.82 -11.19 17.41
N ASN A 34 19.16 -12.35 17.27
CA ASN A 34 19.14 -13.17 16.06
C ASN A 34 18.30 -12.52 14.94
N GLN A 35 18.99 -11.88 14.00
CA GLN A 35 18.68 -12.04 12.58
C GLN A 35 19.60 -13.14 12.03
N SER A 36 19.22 -14.42 12.08
CA SER A 36 19.76 -15.43 11.15
C SER A 36 19.24 -16.85 11.33
N MET A 37 18.62 -17.37 10.27
CA MET A 37 18.76 -18.76 9.80
C MET A 37 18.56 -18.87 8.27
N TRP A 38 17.93 -17.89 7.63
CA TRP A 38 17.92 -17.72 6.17
C TRP A 38 19.27 -17.32 5.55
N TRP A 39 20.25 -16.96 6.37
CA TRP A 39 21.58 -16.58 5.87
C TRP A 39 22.41 -17.76 5.38
N ASN A 40 22.07 -19.01 5.72
CA ASN A 40 22.90 -20.18 5.37
C ASN A 40 22.57 -20.82 4.00
N ALA A 41 21.60 -20.29 3.25
CA ALA A 41 21.38 -20.67 1.84
C ALA A 41 22.12 -19.76 0.84
N LEU A 42 22.83 -18.74 1.34
CA LEU A 42 23.86 -18.01 0.62
C LEU A 42 25.17 -18.43 1.29
N GLU A 43 26.09 -19.12 0.60
CA GLU A 43 27.38 -19.51 1.22
C GLU A 43 28.05 -18.30 1.93
N PRO A 44 28.22 -18.34 3.26
CA PRO A 44 28.90 -17.28 3.98
C PRO A 44 30.08 -17.85 4.79
N GLU A 45 30.92 -18.70 4.20
CA GLU A 45 32.12 -19.19 4.90
C GLU A 45 33.33 -18.25 4.81
N GLN A 46 33.25 -17.10 4.13
CA GLN A 46 34.43 -16.23 3.93
C GLN A 46 34.36 -14.81 4.53
N CYS A 47 33.31 -14.42 5.26
CA CYS A 47 33.12 -13.00 5.62
C CYS A 47 32.99 -12.65 7.12
N PHE A 48 33.34 -13.50 8.08
CA PHE A 48 33.21 -13.12 9.50
C PHE A 48 34.52 -13.20 10.30
N GLY A 49 35.07 -12.00 10.56
CA GLY A 49 36.06 -11.71 11.59
C GLY A 49 36.00 -10.23 12.01
N LEU A 50 35.41 -9.96 13.17
CA LEU A 50 35.48 -8.73 14.01
C LEU A 50 34.77 -7.44 13.54
N SER A 51 33.59 -7.21 14.13
CA SER A 51 32.96 -5.94 14.56
C SER A 51 33.52 -4.58 14.05
N ARG A 52 32.96 -4.06 12.93
CA ARG A 52 32.70 -2.63 12.63
C ARG A 52 31.54 -2.49 11.63
N PRO A 53 30.79 -1.37 11.61
CA PRO A 53 29.67 -1.19 10.67
C PRO A 53 30.20 -0.77 9.30
N GLU A 54 29.53 -1.20 8.23
CA GLU A 54 29.84 -1.01 6.80
C GLU A 54 30.68 -2.13 6.16
N HIS A 55 30.06 -3.28 5.90
CA HIS A 55 30.57 -4.25 4.94
C HIS A 55 29.83 -4.12 3.60
N LEU A 56 30.51 -3.53 2.61
CA LEU A 56 30.26 -3.78 1.20
C LEU A 56 30.77 -5.19 0.91
N CYS A 57 29.89 -6.10 0.50
CA CYS A 57 30.33 -7.34 -0.13
C CYS A 57 30.83 -7.01 -1.55
N SER A 58 32.02 -6.41 -1.66
CA SER A 58 32.71 -6.34 -2.94
C SER A 58 33.19 -7.76 -3.27
N ARG A 59 32.81 -8.27 -4.45
CA ARG A 59 33.22 -9.58 -4.98
C ARG A 59 34.58 -10.03 -4.44
N SER A 60 34.61 -11.24 -3.88
CA SER A 60 35.75 -12.12 -4.14
C SER A 60 35.83 -12.31 -5.65
N THR A 61 36.98 -12.06 -6.25
CA THR A 61 37.25 -12.15 -7.70
C THR A 61 37.17 -13.59 -8.24
N THR A 62 36.77 -14.56 -7.43
CA THR A 62 36.70 -15.97 -7.80
C THR A 62 35.25 -16.47 -7.75
N GLY A 63 34.58 -16.57 -8.91
CA GLY A 63 33.54 -17.59 -9.09
C GLY A 63 32.10 -17.17 -9.39
N ALA A 64 31.77 -15.90 -9.68
CA ALA A 64 30.42 -15.61 -10.20
C ALA A 64 30.25 -16.26 -11.59
N HIS A 65 29.47 -17.34 -11.65
CA HIS A 65 29.12 -18.00 -12.90
C HIS A 65 28.45 -17.00 -13.84
N THR A 66 29.05 -16.79 -15.02
CA THR A 66 28.42 -16.04 -16.10
C THR A 66 27.15 -16.77 -16.52
N CYS A 67 26.01 -16.09 -16.44
CA CYS A 67 24.71 -16.67 -16.74
C CYS A 67 24.47 -16.78 -18.25
N LEU A 68 24.53 -15.65 -18.96
CA LEU A 68 24.17 -15.49 -20.37
C LEU A 68 25.38 -15.78 -21.28
N VAL A 69 25.84 -17.03 -21.27
CA VAL A 69 26.99 -17.51 -22.06
C VAL A 69 26.52 -18.25 -23.32
N GLY A 70 27.16 -18.00 -24.45
CA GLY A 70 26.92 -18.68 -25.72
C GLY A 70 26.75 -17.71 -26.90
N GLU A 71 26.84 -18.25 -28.12
CA GLU A 71 26.83 -17.45 -29.37
C GLU A 71 25.56 -16.59 -29.50
N GLU A 72 24.42 -17.08 -29.05
CA GLU A 72 23.16 -16.32 -29.04
C GLU A 72 23.26 -15.07 -28.18
N TRP A 73 23.81 -15.19 -26.97
CA TRP A 73 24.01 -14.08 -26.04
C TRP A 73 25.12 -13.15 -26.49
N ASP A 74 26.16 -13.66 -27.15
CA ASP A 74 27.19 -12.84 -27.77
C ASP A 74 26.61 -12.03 -28.93
N LYS A 75 25.75 -12.61 -29.76
CA LYS A 75 25.01 -11.87 -30.80
C LYS A 75 24.12 -10.82 -30.18
N LEU A 76 23.36 -11.16 -29.13
CA LEU A 76 22.48 -10.22 -28.45
C LEU A 76 23.29 -9.07 -27.82
N ARG A 77 24.36 -9.39 -27.10
CA ARG A 77 25.33 -8.42 -26.57
C ARG A 77 25.93 -7.58 -27.67
N SER A 78 26.33 -8.14 -28.81
CA SER A 78 26.91 -7.36 -29.91
C SER A 78 25.90 -6.40 -30.55
N ALA A 79 24.63 -6.81 -30.65
CA ALA A 79 23.55 -5.98 -31.15
C ALA A 79 23.24 -4.81 -30.19
N PHE A 80 23.41 -5.03 -28.88
CA PHE A 80 23.40 -3.95 -27.91
C PHE A 80 24.70 -3.15 -27.95
N ASN A 81 25.87 -3.77 -27.85
CA ASN A 81 27.17 -3.17 -27.65
C ASN A 81 27.86 -2.61 -28.90
N SER A 82 27.26 -2.70 -30.09
CA SER A 82 27.89 -2.19 -31.33
C SER A 82 28.20 -0.69 -31.31
N SER A 83 27.76 0.06 -30.26
CA SER A 83 28.16 1.44 -29.99
C SER A 83 28.89 1.67 -28.64
N LEU A 84 29.17 0.62 -27.85
CA LEU A 84 29.66 0.72 -26.46
C LEU A 84 31.12 0.33 -26.26
N THR A 85 31.76 -0.41 -27.18
CA THR A 85 32.89 -1.28 -26.82
C THR A 85 34.25 -0.65 -26.63
N GLU A 86 34.52 0.63 -26.94
CA GLU A 86 35.93 1.08 -26.88
C GLU A 86 36.34 2.11 -25.84
N ASN A 87 35.47 2.88 -25.14
CA ASN A 87 35.97 3.93 -24.21
C ASN A 87 34.99 4.45 -23.14
N ARG A 88 34.05 3.65 -22.61
CA ARG A 88 33.22 4.12 -21.47
C ARG A 88 33.88 3.83 -20.11
N PRO A 89 33.87 4.79 -19.16
CA PRO A 89 34.27 4.52 -17.79
C PRO A 89 33.38 3.42 -17.18
N GLU A 90 33.95 2.66 -16.23
CA GLU A 90 33.24 1.62 -15.49
C GLU A 90 31.97 2.21 -14.85
N ARG A 91 30.80 1.66 -15.20
CA ARG A 91 29.51 2.09 -14.65
C ARG A 91 29.19 1.28 -13.42
N PHE A 92 28.71 1.92 -12.36
CA PHE A 92 28.40 1.28 -11.09
C PHE A 92 26.92 1.43 -10.75
N ALA A 93 26.32 0.37 -10.23
CA ALA A 93 24.98 0.37 -9.65
C ALA A 93 24.98 -0.35 -8.30
N HIS A 94 24.22 0.18 -7.36
CA HIS A 94 23.96 -0.43 -6.06
C HIS A 94 22.53 -0.97 -6.06
N LEU A 95 22.39 -2.28 -5.91
CA LEU A 95 21.10 -2.94 -5.94
C LEU A 95 20.78 -3.49 -4.55
N GLU A 96 19.69 -3.00 -3.98
CA GLU A 96 19.23 -3.49 -2.70
C GLU A 96 18.58 -4.86 -2.84
N VAL A 97 18.82 -5.70 -1.82
CA VAL A 97 18.27 -7.04 -1.71
C VAL A 97 17.59 -7.16 -0.35
N GLY A 98 16.31 -7.51 -0.36
CA GLY A 98 15.55 -7.74 0.87
C GLY A 98 15.77 -9.12 1.48
N ASN A 99 15.20 -9.31 2.66
CA ASN A 99 15.28 -10.55 3.44
C ASN A 99 14.22 -11.60 3.07
N TRP A 100 13.43 -11.38 2.02
CA TRP A 100 12.48 -12.36 1.48
C TRP A 100 12.84 -12.76 0.05
N LEU A 101 12.37 -13.94 -0.34
CA LEU A 101 12.88 -14.61 -1.54
C LEU A 101 12.46 -13.92 -2.85
N SER A 102 11.22 -13.42 -2.98
CA SER A 102 10.77 -12.73 -4.19
C SER A 102 11.65 -11.53 -4.53
N TYR A 103 12.05 -10.77 -3.51
CA TYR A 103 12.95 -9.63 -3.65
C TYR A 103 14.37 -10.09 -4.00
N SER A 104 14.87 -11.13 -3.33
CA SER A 104 16.18 -11.69 -3.68
C SER A 104 16.25 -12.18 -5.14
N LEU A 105 15.22 -12.86 -5.61
CA LEU A 105 15.13 -13.36 -6.99
C LEU A 105 14.99 -12.24 -8.02
N SER A 106 14.10 -11.26 -7.77
CA SER A 106 13.92 -10.13 -8.69
C SER A 106 15.16 -9.23 -8.75
N ALA A 107 15.85 -9.02 -7.62
CA ALA A 107 17.12 -8.32 -7.58
C ALA A 107 18.23 -9.11 -8.31
N ALA A 108 18.34 -10.42 -8.11
CA ALA A 108 19.32 -11.23 -8.82
C ALA A 108 19.09 -11.25 -10.35
N ALA A 109 17.83 -11.38 -10.80
CA ALA A 109 17.49 -11.31 -12.22
C ALA A 109 17.85 -9.94 -12.83
N THR A 110 17.57 -8.86 -12.08
CA THR A 110 17.94 -7.50 -12.49
C THR A 110 19.46 -7.32 -12.54
N ARG A 111 20.19 -7.85 -11.55
CA ARG A 111 21.66 -7.84 -11.53
C ARG A 111 22.22 -8.50 -12.78
N ILE A 112 21.74 -9.68 -13.15
CA ILE A 112 22.22 -10.42 -14.34
C ILE A 112 22.06 -9.56 -15.60
N ILE A 113 20.92 -8.90 -15.78
CA ILE A 113 20.68 -8.00 -16.92
C ILE A 113 21.64 -6.81 -16.89
N LEU A 114 21.79 -6.15 -15.73
CA LEU A 114 22.68 -5.01 -15.58
C LEU A 114 24.15 -5.35 -15.86
N GLU A 115 24.63 -6.46 -15.31
CA GLU A 115 26.02 -6.90 -15.46
C GLU A 115 26.31 -7.42 -16.86
N GLU A 116 25.49 -8.34 -17.37
CA GLU A 116 25.84 -9.09 -18.57
C GLU A 116 25.29 -8.49 -19.87
N MET A 117 24.25 -7.66 -19.79
CA MET A 117 23.66 -7.00 -20.97
C MET A 117 23.99 -5.51 -21.05
N MET A 118 24.17 -4.85 -19.90
CA MET A 118 24.42 -3.41 -19.85
C MET A 118 25.82 -3.03 -19.35
N ASN A 119 26.68 -4.01 -19.02
CA ASN A 119 28.05 -3.79 -18.59
C ASN A 119 28.15 -2.82 -17.39
N PHE A 120 27.21 -2.93 -16.44
CA PHE A 120 27.32 -2.30 -15.13
C PHE A 120 28.06 -3.24 -14.18
N ARG A 121 28.84 -2.67 -13.26
CA ARG A 121 29.28 -3.40 -12.07
C ARG A 121 28.24 -3.19 -10.98
N VAL A 122 27.61 -4.27 -10.54
CA VAL A 122 26.54 -4.22 -9.55
C VAL A 122 27.07 -4.65 -8.18
N SER A 123 26.79 -3.85 -7.16
CA SER A 123 26.97 -4.24 -5.75
C SER A 123 25.61 -4.57 -5.17
N LEU A 124 25.43 -5.81 -4.74
CA LEU A 124 24.26 -6.18 -3.94
C LEU A 124 24.41 -5.67 -2.51
N ILE A 125 23.37 -5.05 -1.98
CA ILE A 125 23.35 -4.53 -0.61
C ILE A 125 22.17 -5.16 0.11
N SER A 126 22.47 -6.09 1.01
CA SER A 126 21.49 -6.62 1.94
C SER A 126 21.59 -5.84 3.24
N ARG A 127 20.54 -5.09 3.58
CA ARG A 127 20.41 -4.40 4.87
C ARG A 127 18.98 -4.61 5.37
N GLY A 128 18.86 -5.05 6.62
CA GLY A 128 17.57 -5.43 7.19
C GLY A 128 16.54 -4.31 7.17
N GLY A 129 15.33 -4.62 6.70
CA GLY A 129 14.13 -3.78 6.78
C GLY A 129 13.91 -2.84 5.59
N THR A 130 12.73 -2.96 4.96
CA THR A 130 12.27 -2.12 3.84
C THR A 130 12.24 -0.63 4.12
N TYR A 131 11.98 -0.20 5.36
CA TYR A 131 11.98 1.22 5.74
C TYR A 131 13.30 1.92 5.41
N SER A 132 14.39 1.19 5.59
CA SER A 132 15.73 1.74 5.39
C SER A 132 16.14 1.77 3.91
N ALA A 133 15.37 1.14 3.01
CA ALA A 133 15.58 1.15 1.58
C ALA A 133 15.39 2.55 0.99
N TYR A 134 14.26 3.19 1.29
CA TYR A 134 13.94 4.53 0.83
C TYR A 134 15.00 5.54 1.26
N GLU A 135 15.39 5.48 2.53
CA GLU A 135 16.45 6.34 3.07
C GLU A 135 17.75 6.12 2.31
N ARG A 136 18.19 4.87 2.09
CA ARG A 136 19.45 4.61 1.38
C ARG A 136 19.41 5.04 -0.07
N VAL A 137 18.28 4.78 -0.76
CA VAL A 137 18.10 5.17 -2.16
C VAL A 137 18.16 6.68 -2.30
N SER A 138 17.63 7.44 -1.34
CA SER A 138 17.73 8.91 -1.36
C SER A 138 19.13 9.43 -1.03
N ARG A 139 19.91 8.73 -0.19
CA ARG A 139 21.28 9.18 0.17
C ARG A 139 22.34 8.94 -0.91
N HIS A 140 22.17 7.92 -1.76
CA HIS A 140 23.24 7.43 -2.63
C HIS A 140 22.91 7.60 -4.12
N GLN A 141 23.95 7.90 -4.90
CA GLN A 141 23.87 7.89 -6.36
C GLN A 141 23.82 6.44 -6.86
N ASN A 142 23.06 6.20 -7.94
CA ASN A 142 22.94 4.88 -8.60
C ASN A 142 22.45 3.75 -7.70
N TYR A 143 21.56 4.07 -6.75
CA TYR A 143 20.98 3.11 -5.83
C TYR A 143 19.56 2.74 -6.27
N LEU A 144 19.26 1.44 -6.30
CA LEU A 144 17.98 0.88 -6.76
C LEU A 144 17.44 -0.13 -5.75
N ALA A 145 16.14 -0.09 -5.52
CA ALA A 145 15.38 -1.12 -4.83
C ALA A 145 14.28 -1.63 -5.79
N ILE A 146 14.28 -2.92 -6.11
CA ILE A 146 13.37 -3.48 -7.12
C ILE A 146 12.02 -3.83 -6.52
N GLU A 147 11.98 -4.22 -5.25
CA GLU A 147 10.76 -4.58 -4.56
C GLU A 147 10.66 -3.84 -3.22
N ALA A 148 9.75 -2.89 -3.14
CA ALA A 148 9.45 -2.11 -1.95
C ALA A 148 7.94 -2.15 -1.67
N TRP A 149 7.62 -2.54 -0.44
CA TRP A 149 6.25 -2.67 0.05
C TRP A 149 5.76 -1.34 0.60
N ALA A 150 4.73 -0.76 -0.02
CA ALA A 150 4.23 0.58 0.26
C ALA A 150 3.45 0.72 1.59
N SER A 151 3.04 -0.37 2.24
CA SER A 151 2.55 -0.30 3.63
C SER A 151 3.60 0.32 4.57
N ASN A 152 4.88 0.15 4.23
CA ASN A 152 6.01 0.80 4.90
C ASN A 152 6.22 2.26 4.45
N SER A 153 5.64 2.65 3.31
CA SER A 153 5.78 3.98 2.72
C SER A 153 4.69 4.93 3.19
N TYR A 154 3.47 4.53 3.57
CA TYR A 154 2.52 5.54 4.06
C TYR A 154 3.05 6.30 5.28
N THR A 155 3.71 5.64 6.23
CA THR A 155 4.41 6.33 7.32
C THR A 155 5.69 7.01 6.85
N ALA A 156 6.52 6.39 6.01
CA ALA A 156 7.79 7.00 5.57
C ALA A 156 7.60 8.18 4.60
N THR A 157 6.70 8.06 3.64
CA THR A 157 6.27 9.03 2.62
C THR A 157 5.35 10.10 3.19
N ALA A 158 4.43 9.80 4.13
CA ALA A 158 3.73 10.88 4.85
C ALA A 158 4.70 11.63 5.77
N ASN A 159 5.64 10.95 6.44
CA ASN A 159 6.74 11.64 7.13
C ASN A 159 7.67 12.37 6.14
N TYR A 160 7.79 11.93 4.89
CA TYR A 160 8.58 12.61 3.86
C TYR A 160 7.89 13.92 3.43
N TYR A 161 6.61 13.88 3.04
CA TYR A 161 5.87 15.04 2.55
C TYR A 161 5.46 16.03 3.67
N VAL A 162 5.05 15.53 4.84
CA VAL A 162 4.69 16.39 5.99
C VAL A 162 5.92 17.14 6.50
N PHE A 163 7.12 16.56 6.41
CA PHE A 163 8.34 17.28 6.76
C PHE A 163 8.85 18.19 5.64
N GLU A 164 8.60 17.89 4.37
CA GLU A 164 9.00 18.77 3.25
C GLU A 164 8.29 20.15 3.32
N ASP A 165 6.98 20.18 3.60
CA ASP A 165 6.23 21.44 3.74
C ASP A 165 6.57 22.20 5.02
N VAL A 166 7.01 21.48 6.05
CA VAL A 166 7.57 22.05 7.28
C VAL A 166 8.94 22.68 7.00
N LEU A 167 9.79 22.05 6.19
CA LEU A 167 11.17 22.48 5.91
C LEU A 167 11.29 23.58 4.85
N LYS A 168 10.26 23.80 4.01
CA LYS A 168 10.20 24.94 3.06
C LYS A 168 10.01 26.30 3.76
N GLN A 169 9.79 26.32 5.07
CA GLN A 169 9.67 27.57 5.83
C GLN A 169 11.07 28.07 6.23
N PRO A 170 11.37 29.38 6.09
CA PRO A 170 12.69 29.90 6.47
C PRO A 170 12.94 29.72 7.97
N PHE A 171 14.09 29.16 8.32
CA PHE A 171 14.58 29.07 9.70
C PHE A 171 15.71 30.08 9.93
N ARG A 172 15.81 30.58 11.16
CA ARG A 172 17.02 31.24 11.66
C ARG A 172 17.48 30.50 12.90
N ALA A 173 18.75 30.09 12.92
CA ALA A 173 19.43 29.88 14.18
C ALA A 173 19.58 31.24 14.85
N ASP A 174 19.05 31.39 16.06
CA ASP A 174 19.33 32.58 16.85
C ASP A 174 20.75 32.49 17.45
N ASN A 175 21.22 33.58 18.04
CA ASN A 175 22.56 33.63 18.63
C ASN A 175 22.72 32.72 19.87
N ASN A 176 21.66 32.02 20.30
CA ASN A 176 21.66 31.12 21.45
C ASN A 176 21.68 29.63 21.03
N GLY A 177 21.67 29.34 19.73
CA GLY A 177 21.64 27.97 19.22
C GLY A 177 20.26 27.34 19.18
N GLU A 178 19.19 28.14 19.29
CA GLU A 178 17.81 27.66 19.10
C GLU A 178 17.40 27.78 17.63
N VAL A 179 16.71 26.76 17.12
CA VAL A 179 16.11 26.81 15.78
C VAL A 179 14.76 27.49 15.90
N VAL A 180 14.64 28.71 15.35
CA VAL A 180 13.41 29.50 15.38
C VAL A 180 12.76 29.46 14.01
N TRP A 181 11.49 29.05 13.99
CA TRP A 181 10.66 29.10 12.78
C TRP A 181 10.25 30.53 12.49
N ALA A 182 10.66 31.10 11.36
CA ALA A 182 10.47 32.53 11.08
C ALA A 182 8.99 32.94 10.94
N SER A 183 8.10 31.99 10.65
CA SER A 183 6.66 32.19 10.46
C SER A 183 5.85 32.09 11.76
N THR A 184 6.33 31.34 12.77
CA THR A 184 5.55 31.02 13.98
C THR A 184 6.19 31.49 15.28
N GLY A 185 7.50 31.80 15.29
CA GLY A 185 8.23 32.25 16.48
C GLY A 185 8.43 31.16 17.55
N VAL A 186 8.09 29.90 17.26
CA VAL A 186 8.33 28.78 18.17
C VAL A 186 9.83 28.44 18.16
N SER A 187 10.48 28.52 19.32
CA SER A 187 11.85 28.07 19.51
C SER A 187 11.86 26.69 20.18
N ILE A 188 12.71 25.80 19.66
CA ILE A 188 13.00 24.52 20.30
C ILE A 188 14.49 24.51 20.62
N PRO A 189 14.88 24.28 21.88
CA PRO A 189 16.28 24.11 22.22
C PRO A 189 16.78 22.79 21.64
N VAL A 190 17.68 22.87 20.66
CA VAL A 190 18.30 21.71 20.02
C VAL A 190 19.76 21.66 20.44
N GLN A 191 20.24 20.52 20.95
CA GLN A 191 21.67 20.42 21.28
C GLN A 191 22.51 20.59 20.00
N PRO A 192 23.70 21.22 20.05
CA PRO A 192 24.51 21.50 18.86
C PRO A 192 24.83 20.28 17.99
N GLN A 193 25.03 19.11 18.61
CA GLN A 193 25.23 17.83 17.91
C GLN A 193 23.98 17.40 17.14
N THR A 194 22.79 17.69 17.67
CA THR A 194 21.50 17.40 17.06
C THR A 194 21.17 18.39 15.94
N ALA A 195 21.63 19.64 16.03
CA ALA A 195 21.51 20.62 14.94
C ALA A 195 22.39 20.27 13.73
N GLU A 196 23.63 19.82 13.95
CA GLU A 196 24.50 19.32 12.87
C GLU A 196 23.94 18.02 12.25
N LEU A 197 23.39 17.12 13.09
CA LEU A 197 22.68 15.94 12.61
C LEU A 197 21.44 16.33 11.79
N PHE A 198 20.72 17.37 12.20
CA PHE A 198 19.52 17.88 11.53
C PHE A 198 19.86 18.53 10.19
N GLU A 199 20.87 19.39 10.10
CA GLU A 199 21.33 19.98 8.84
C GLU A 199 21.85 18.92 7.86
N LYS A 200 22.62 17.91 8.33
CA LYS A 200 23.00 16.76 7.50
C LYS A 200 21.79 15.96 7.05
N THR A 201 20.79 15.79 7.93
CA THR A 201 19.55 15.07 7.61
C THR A 201 18.68 15.84 6.61
N VAL A 202 18.64 17.17 6.67
CA VAL A 202 17.91 18.02 5.71
C VAL A 202 18.61 18.02 4.34
N ALA A 203 19.94 18.16 4.28
CA ALA A 203 20.70 18.11 3.02
C ALA A 203 20.65 16.74 2.31
N ILE A 204 20.46 15.66 3.08
CA ILE A 204 20.23 14.30 2.55
C ILE A 204 18.79 14.11 2.04
N ARG A 205 17.82 14.92 2.53
CA ARG A 205 16.38 14.80 2.25
C ARG A 205 15.90 15.56 1.01
N GLU A 206 16.75 16.34 0.36
CA GLU A 206 16.41 17.09 -0.85
C GLU A 206 16.59 16.32 -2.16
N ARG A 207 17.01 15.04 -2.11
CA ARG A 207 17.13 14.23 -3.33
C ARG A 207 15.83 13.50 -3.60
N PRO A 208 15.10 13.84 -4.68
CA PRO A 208 13.87 13.15 -5.02
C PRO A 208 14.18 11.67 -5.26
N THR A 209 13.23 10.80 -4.92
CA THR A 209 13.21 9.42 -5.36
C THR A 209 12.12 9.26 -6.39
N ASP A 210 12.42 8.57 -7.50
CA ASP A 210 11.40 8.17 -8.45
C ASP A 210 10.81 6.83 -7.99
N HIS A 211 9.48 6.74 -8.02
CA HIS A 211 8.73 5.58 -7.60
C HIS A 211 7.85 5.15 -8.75
N ASN A 212 7.93 3.87 -9.10
CA ASN A 212 7.07 3.31 -10.12
C ASN A 212 6.61 1.91 -9.68
N LEU A 213 5.52 1.45 -10.26
CA LEU A 213 4.99 0.12 -10.00
C LEU A 213 5.98 -0.92 -10.52
N LEU A 214 6.23 -1.96 -9.71
CA LEU A 214 6.94 -3.14 -10.17
C LEU A 214 6.07 -3.93 -11.16
N GLY A 215 4.75 -3.90 -10.97
CA GLY A 215 3.77 -4.63 -11.79
C GLY A 215 3.01 -5.73 -11.04
N SER A 216 3.42 -5.99 -9.80
CA SER A 216 2.82 -6.96 -8.88
C SER A 216 2.19 -6.29 -7.68
N THR A 217 1.33 -7.04 -6.99
CA THR A 217 0.76 -6.67 -5.69
C THR A 217 1.30 -7.59 -4.60
N GLY A 218 1.61 -6.99 -3.46
CA GLY A 218 1.79 -7.64 -2.18
C GLY A 218 0.45 -7.77 -1.47
N GLU A 219 0.15 -8.95 -0.96
CA GLU A 219 -1.05 -9.19 -0.16
C GLU A 219 -0.65 -9.89 1.12
N VAL A 220 -1.08 -9.36 2.25
CA VAL A 220 -0.95 -9.96 3.58
C VAL A 220 -2.34 -10.43 4.00
N GLY A 221 -2.45 -11.61 4.60
CA GLY A 221 -3.77 -12.13 4.92
C GLY A 221 -3.79 -13.51 5.53
N ILE A 222 -5.00 -14.07 5.57
CA ILE A 222 -5.27 -15.44 6.01
C ILE A 222 -5.20 -16.36 4.78
N PHE A 223 -4.40 -17.41 4.87
CA PHE A 223 -4.23 -18.43 3.85
C PHE A 223 -4.67 -19.79 4.39
N VAL A 224 -5.10 -20.66 3.47
CA VAL A 224 -5.53 -22.02 3.77
C VAL A 224 -4.87 -23.02 2.83
N ILE A 225 -4.37 -24.11 3.40
CA ILE A 225 -3.96 -25.31 2.66
C ILE A 225 -5.08 -26.32 2.80
N LEU A 226 -5.63 -26.74 1.66
CA LEU A 226 -6.61 -27.82 1.58
C LEU A 226 -6.01 -29.04 0.88
N PRO A 227 -6.31 -30.26 1.36
CA PRO A 227 -6.10 -31.50 0.62
C PRO A 227 -6.73 -31.43 -0.77
N GLN A 228 -6.13 -32.13 -1.73
CA GLN A 228 -6.58 -32.10 -3.12
C GLN A 228 -8.04 -32.53 -3.28
N GLU A 229 -8.51 -33.45 -2.43
CA GLU A 229 -9.88 -33.95 -2.42
C GLU A 229 -10.90 -32.89 -2.00
N LEU A 230 -10.51 -31.96 -1.12
CA LEU A 230 -11.38 -30.89 -0.62
C LEU A 230 -11.41 -29.66 -1.53
N ARG A 231 -10.44 -29.53 -2.46
CA ARG A 231 -10.42 -28.44 -3.45
C ARG A 231 -11.53 -28.53 -4.49
N LEU A 232 -12.13 -29.70 -4.71
CA LEU A 232 -13.26 -29.82 -5.64
C LEU A 232 -14.52 -29.08 -5.16
N ASP A 233 -14.56 -28.70 -3.89
CA ASP A 233 -15.64 -27.93 -3.25
C ASP A 233 -15.13 -26.60 -2.67
N GLU A 234 -14.11 -26.02 -3.31
CA GLU A 234 -13.40 -24.82 -2.81
C GLU A 234 -14.33 -23.62 -2.60
N SER A 235 -15.40 -23.50 -3.41
CA SER A 235 -16.43 -22.45 -3.25
C SER A 235 -17.18 -22.51 -1.91
N LEU A 236 -17.20 -23.66 -1.25
CA LEU A 236 -17.90 -23.86 0.02
C LEU A 236 -17.01 -23.57 1.24
N ILE A 237 -15.69 -23.53 1.06
CA ILE A 237 -14.72 -23.45 2.16
C ILE A 237 -13.86 -22.19 2.10
N VAL A 238 -13.45 -21.74 0.91
CA VAL A 238 -12.30 -20.82 0.75
C VAL A 238 -12.68 -19.45 0.20
N ASP A 239 -13.65 -19.40 -0.72
CA ASP A 239 -14.01 -18.16 -1.40
C ASP A 239 -14.66 -17.12 -0.49
N PHE A 240 -15.04 -17.48 0.74
CA PHE A 240 -15.64 -16.52 1.65
C PHE A 240 -15.52 -16.92 3.11
N TRP A 241 -15.05 -16.00 3.97
CA TRP A 241 -14.90 -16.20 5.41
C TRP A 241 -16.16 -16.73 6.13
N ARG A 242 -17.37 -16.47 5.61
CA ARG A 242 -18.62 -17.05 6.17
C ARG A 242 -18.63 -18.57 6.11
N GLY A 243 -17.96 -19.17 5.12
CA GLY A 243 -17.76 -20.62 5.05
C GLY A 243 -17.05 -21.16 6.29
N LEU A 244 -16.07 -20.41 6.81
CA LEU A 244 -15.34 -20.74 8.04
C LEU A 244 -16.18 -20.61 9.32
N LYS A 245 -17.41 -20.08 9.25
CA LYS A 245 -18.36 -20.08 10.38
C LYS A 245 -19.26 -21.30 10.41
N GLN A 246 -19.31 -22.06 9.32
CA GLN A 246 -20.16 -23.23 9.24
C GLN A 246 -19.54 -24.37 10.08
N PRO A 247 -20.31 -25.05 10.95
CA PRO A 247 -19.79 -26.15 11.76
C PRO A 247 -19.13 -27.25 10.93
N ARG A 248 -19.65 -27.53 9.72
CA ARG A 248 -19.09 -28.53 8.81
C ARG A 248 -17.69 -28.16 8.33
N SER A 249 -17.45 -26.89 7.98
CA SER A 249 -16.14 -26.41 7.55
C SER A 249 -15.16 -26.34 8.72
N LEU A 250 -15.61 -25.87 9.89
CA LEU A 250 -14.78 -25.83 11.10
C LEU A 250 -14.30 -27.22 11.53
N GLN A 251 -15.10 -28.27 11.34
CA GLN A 251 -14.71 -29.64 11.64
C GLN A 251 -13.54 -30.17 10.79
N LEU A 252 -13.20 -29.50 9.68
CA LEU A 252 -12.06 -29.88 8.83
C LEU A 252 -10.72 -29.47 9.43
N PHE A 253 -10.70 -28.44 10.29
CA PHE A 253 -9.48 -27.91 10.87
C PHE A 253 -9.17 -28.57 12.23
N PRO A 254 -7.89 -28.62 12.64
CA PRO A 254 -7.49 -29.12 13.95
C PRO A 254 -8.13 -28.32 15.09
N VAL A 255 -8.60 -29.04 16.12
CA VAL A 255 -9.09 -28.44 17.37
C VAL A 255 -7.93 -27.71 18.06
N ASP A 256 -8.23 -26.61 18.75
CA ASP A 256 -7.23 -25.89 19.54
C ASP A 256 -6.47 -26.83 20.51
N GLY A 257 -5.14 -26.69 20.54
CA GLY A 257 -4.27 -27.48 21.41
C GLY A 257 -3.92 -28.87 20.88
N THR A 258 -4.07 -29.11 19.58
CA THR A 258 -3.45 -30.26 18.92
C THR A 258 -1.95 -30.09 18.74
N LEU A 259 -1.45 -28.86 18.61
CA LEU A 259 -0.02 -28.58 18.60
C LEU A 259 0.60 -28.85 19.97
N SER A 260 1.62 -29.71 19.99
CA SER A 260 2.45 -29.88 21.17
C SER A 260 3.24 -28.60 21.45
N CYS A 261 3.80 -28.48 22.67
CA CYS A 261 4.70 -27.37 22.92
C CYS A 261 5.96 -27.43 22.04
N GLU A 262 6.50 -28.63 21.83
CA GLU A 262 7.65 -28.91 20.96
C GLU A 262 7.40 -28.51 19.51
N GLU A 263 6.19 -28.74 18.99
CA GLU A 263 5.82 -28.31 17.63
C GLU A 263 5.74 -26.80 17.49
N ARG A 264 5.50 -26.06 18.60
CA ARG A 264 5.50 -24.59 18.64
C ARG A 264 6.90 -24.01 18.85
N LEU A 265 7.89 -24.83 19.20
CA LEU A 265 9.25 -24.39 19.51
C LEU A 265 10.11 -24.28 18.25
N LEU A 266 10.88 -23.20 18.17
CA LEU A 266 12.09 -23.15 17.33
C LEU A 266 13.10 -24.14 17.93
N GLU A 267 13.77 -24.93 17.08
CA GLU A 267 14.78 -25.91 17.50
C GLU A 267 15.77 -25.26 18.49
N GLY A 268 15.77 -25.75 19.74
CA GLY A 268 16.71 -25.32 20.78
C GLY A 268 16.14 -24.43 21.91
N ASN A 269 14.90 -23.95 21.80
CA ASN A 269 14.22 -23.27 22.90
C ASN A 269 13.49 -24.28 23.80
N SER A 270 13.42 -24.02 25.10
CA SER A 270 12.54 -24.79 26.00
C SER A 270 11.12 -24.20 25.98
N CYS A 271 10.12 -25.00 26.36
CA CYS A 271 8.74 -24.52 26.52
C CYS A 271 8.63 -23.30 27.43
N GLU A 272 9.49 -23.22 28.45
CA GLU A 272 9.55 -22.11 29.40
C GLU A 272 10.10 -20.82 28.75
N ASP A 273 10.91 -20.92 27.69
CA ASP A 273 11.47 -19.77 26.99
C ASP A 273 10.45 -19.09 26.06
N LEU A 274 9.50 -19.86 25.50
CA LEU A 274 8.38 -19.31 24.71
C LEU A 274 7.54 -18.34 25.52
N GLU A 275 7.32 -18.64 26.79
CA GLU A 275 6.52 -17.82 27.70
C GLU A 275 7.19 -16.48 28.03
N ARG A 276 8.53 -16.41 27.91
CA ARG A 276 9.30 -15.25 28.38
C ARG A 276 9.75 -14.27 27.31
N ARG A 277 9.96 -14.70 26.05
CA ARG A 277 10.75 -13.88 25.13
C ARG A 277 10.12 -13.50 23.79
N PHE A 278 9.23 -14.29 23.20
CA PHE A 278 9.11 -14.18 21.73
C PHE A 278 7.72 -14.05 21.11
N TYR A 279 6.63 -14.38 21.82
CA TYR A 279 5.33 -14.43 21.12
C TYR A 279 4.17 -13.78 21.85
N CYS A 280 4.18 -13.74 23.18
CA CYS A 280 3.35 -12.82 23.92
C CYS A 280 4.33 -11.86 24.57
N PRO A 281 4.39 -10.57 24.22
CA PRO A 281 5.13 -9.60 25.02
C PRO A 281 4.82 -9.84 26.50
N SER A 282 5.85 -10.15 27.30
CA SER A 282 5.73 -10.62 28.69
C SER A 282 5.00 -9.63 29.58
N GLU A 283 4.94 -8.38 29.14
CA GLU A 283 3.97 -7.40 29.54
C GLU A 283 3.06 -7.20 28.34
N CYS A 284 1.83 -7.72 28.39
CA CYS A 284 0.75 -7.38 27.45
C CYS A 284 0.83 -5.85 27.28
N PRO A 285 1.32 -5.32 26.12
CA PRO A 285 2.04 -4.07 26.08
C PRO A 285 1.14 -3.07 26.71
N THR A 286 1.54 -2.57 27.87
CA THR A 286 0.56 -2.02 28.80
C THR A 286 -0.22 -0.91 28.14
N THR A 287 0.26 -0.29 27.05
CA THR A 287 -0.43 0.75 26.30
C THR A 287 -1.44 0.30 25.22
N LEU A 288 -1.31 -0.88 24.60
CA LEU A 288 -2.16 -1.29 23.46
C LEU A 288 -3.29 -2.24 23.86
N TRP A 289 -3.06 -3.12 24.84
CA TRP A 289 -4.03 -4.09 25.35
C TRP A 289 -4.47 -3.73 26.78
N ARG A 290 -4.56 -2.43 27.06
CA ARG A 290 -4.72 -1.91 28.43
C ARG A 290 -6.15 -2.16 28.92
N GLY A 291 -6.36 -3.28 29.61
CA GLY A 291 -7.59 -3.58 30.35
C GLY A 291 -8.49 -4.67 29.77
N SER A 292 -8.12 -5.29 28.65
CA SER A 292 -8.82 -6.47 28.16
C SER A 292 -8.24 -7.74 28.82
N GLU A 293 -9.10 -8.56 29.42
CA GLU A 293 -8.70 -9.88 29.97
C GLU A 293 -8.21 -10.84 28.87
N ALA A 294 -8.43 -10.50 27.59
CA ALA A 294 -7.98 -11.26 26.42
C ALA A 294 -6.53 -10.96 26.04
N CYS A 295 -5.60 -11.25 26.94
CA CYS A 295 -4.18 -11.24 26.61
C CYS A 295 -3.76 -12.54 25.90
N CYS A 296 -2.61 -12.48 25.23
CA CYS A 296 -1.91 -13.65 24.72
C CYS A 296 -1.32 -14.44 25.90
N PHE A 297 -1.72 -15.70 26.04
CA PHE A 297 -1.24 -16.61 27.09
C PHE A 297 -0.59 -17.85 26.44
N HIS A 298 0.58 -18.25 26.94
CA HIS A 298 1.30 -19.45 26.47
C HIS A 298 1.50 -19.51 24.95
N GLY A 299 1.76 -18.36 24.31
CA GLY A 299 1.93 -18.25 22.85
C GLY A 299 0.62 -18.38 22.07
N LYS A 300 -0.53 -18.11 22.71
CA LYS A 300 -1.84 -18.16 22.05
C LYS A 300 -2.71 -16.98 22.42
N PHE A 301 -3.51 -16.51 21.47
CA PHE A 301 -4.65 -15.63 21.73
C PHE A 301 -5.97 -16.41 21.56
N HIS A 302 -6.81 -16.36 22.58
CA HIS A 302 -8.13 -16.99 22.59
C HIS A 302 -9.20 -15.91 22.54
N PRO A 303 -9.94 -15.75 21.44
CA PRO A 303 -11.00 -14.75 21.37
C PRO A 303 -12.20 -15.17 22.26
N PRO A 304 -13.05 -14.23 22.71
CA PRO A 304 -14.12 -14.52 23.66
C PRO A 304 -15.06 -15.66 23.24
N GLN A 305 -15.37 -15.77 21.95
CA GLN A 305 -16.21 -16.85 21.41
C GLN A 305 -15.61 -18.26 21.55
N CYS A 306 -14.32 -18.37 21.84
CA CYS A 306 -13.65 -19.64 22.11
C CYS A 306 -13.77 -20.11 23.56
N ILE A 307 -14.22 -19.25 24.47
CA ILE A 307 -14.19 -19.52 25.91
C ILE A 307 -15.58 -19.99 26.34
N PRO A 308 -15.70 -21.20 26.92
CA PRO A 308 -16.96 -21.65 27.51
C PRO A 308 -17.44 -20.69 28.61
N GLU A 309 -18.76 -20.54 28.77
CA GLU A 309 -19.35 -19.60 29.75
C GLU A 309 -18.89 -19.82 31.20
N ASN A 310 -18.39 -21.02 31.53
CA ASN A 310 -17.92 -21.42 32.86
C ASN A 310 -16.39 -21.35 33.03
N VAL A 311 -15.66 -20.81 32.05
CA VAL A 311 -14.20 -20.66 32.07
C VAL A 311 -13.87 -19.18 31.99
N THR A 312 -12.93 -18.73 32.82
CA THR A 312 -12.42 -17.35 32.80
C THR A 312 -11.03 -17.30 32.17
N TYR A 313 -10.58 -16.12 31.74
CA TYR A 313 -9.19 -15.96 31.27
C TYR A 313 -8.15 -16.29 32.35
N ALA A 314 -8.48 -16.11 33.63
CA ALA A 314 -7.61 -16.52 34.73
C ALA A 314 -7.43 -18.03 34.80
N ASP A 315 -8.47 -18.82 34.48
CA ASP A 315 -8.38 -20.28 34.40
C ASP A 315 -7.49 -20.71 33.22
N ILE A 316 -7.61 -20.02 32.08
CA ILE A 316 -6.76 -20.26 30.90
C ILE A 316 -5.30 -19.95 31.21
N GLN A 317 -5.04 -18.82 31.87
CA GLN A 317 -3.68 -18.42 32.27
C GLN A 317 -3.06 -19.37 33.30
N ALA A 318 -3.88 -20.02 34.14
CA ALA A 318 -3.41 -20.97 35.13
C ALA A 318 -3.10 -22.37 34.55
N ASP A 319 -3.69 -22.72 33.40
CA ASP A 319 -3.50 -24.00 32.73
C ASP A 319 -2.76 -23.84 31.39
N VAL A 320 -1.44 -24.07 31.40
CA VAL A 320 -0.58 -24.03 30.21
C VAL A 320 -1.01 -24.97 29.08
N ASN A 321 -1.81 -26.00 29.41
CA ASN A 321 -2.30 -26.99 28.46
C ASN A 321 -3.77 -26.76 28.10
N TRP A 322 -4.34 -25.61 28.46
CA TRP A 322 -5.74 -25.31 28.17
C TRP A 322 -6.03 -25.39 26.67
N LYS A 323 -7.21 -25.93 26.36
CA LYS A 323 -7.69 -26.13 24.98
C LYS A 323 -9.12 -25.65 24.88
N SER A 324 -9.41 -24.85 23.87
CA SER A 324 -10.78 -24.48 23.54
C SER A 324 -11.47 -25.61 22.77
N PRO A 325 -12.54 -26.22 23.29
CA PRO A 325 -13.34 -27.17 22.50
C PRO A 325 -14.14 -26.47 21.37
N ASN A 326 -14.33 -25.16 21.50
CA ASN A 326 -15.17 -24.36 20.60
C ASN A 326 -14.41 -23.85 19.37
N CYS A 327 -13.08 -23.90 19.39
CA CYS A 327 -12.25 -23.27 18.38
C CYS A 327 -11.27 -24.22 17.69
N ARG A 328 -10.73 -23.71 16.60
CA ARG A 328 -9.74 -24.34 15.73
C ARG A 328 -8.46 -23.55 15.74
N GLU A 329 -7.38 -24.17 15.32
CA GLU A 329 -6.08 -23.50 15.31
C GLU A 329 -5.91 -22.65 14.06
N PHE A 330 -5.61 -21.37 14.25
CA PHE A 330 -5.04 -20.49 13.24
C PHE A 330 -3.57 -20.23 13.56
N LEU A 331 -2.68 -20.52 12.61
CA LEU A 331 -1.24 -20.43 12.84
C LEU A 331 -0.72 -19.04 12.47
N HIS A 332 0.03 -18.42 13.37
CA HIS A 332 0.66 -17.13 13.16
C HIS A 332 2.16 -17.24 13.44
N PRO A 333 3.05 -16.73 12.59
CA PRO A 333 4.49 -16.87 12.83
C PRO A 333 4.95 -16.07 14.05
N ASP A 334 4.53 -14.82 14.17
CA ASP A 334 5.07 -13.89 15.17
C ASP A 334 3.99 -12.89 15.56
N ALA A 335 3.69 -12.73 16.86
CA ALA A 335 2.66 -11.79 17.30
C ALA A 335 3.06 -10.32 17.15
N GLY A 336 4.35 -10.04 16.94
CA GLY A 336 4.86 -8.72 16.61
C GLY A 336 4.53 -8.28 15.19
N TRP A 337 4.03 -9.18 14.34
CA TRP A 337 3.59 -8.87 12.98
C TRP A 337 2.09 -8.59 12.99
N ASP A 338 1.67 -7.45 12.41
CA ASP A 338 0.28 -7.02 12.36
C ASP A 338 -0.46 -7.09 13.71
N VAL A 339 0.25 -6.67 14.78
CA VAL A 339 -0.19 -6.77 16.18
C VAL A 339 -1.66 -6.38 16.35
N GLY A 340 -2.49 -7.34 16.74
CA GLY A 340 -3.91 -7.13 17.07
C GLY A 340 -4.84 -7.07 15.86
N TYR A 341 -4.33 -6.98 14.63
CA TYR A 341 -5.14 -6.84 13.43
C TYR A 341 -5.94 -8.12 13.15
N PHE A 342 -5.26 -9.26 13.00
CA PHE A 342 -5.94 -10.52 12.65
C PHE A 342 -6.69 -11.12 13.83
N GLU A 343 -6.27 -10.84 15.07
CA GLU A 343 -7.04 -11.11 16.27
C GLU A 343 -8.37 -10.35 16.23
N SER A 344 -8.34 -9.07 15.84
CA SER A 344 -9.55 -8.25 15.68
C SER A 344 -10.45 -8.81 14.58
N VAL A 345 -9.90 -9.14 13.41
CA VAL A 345 -10.65 -9.77 12.32
C VAL A 345 -11.37 -11.03 12.80
N ILE A 346 -10.68 -11.89 13.56
CA ILE A 346 -11.26 -13.12 14.12
C ILE A 346 -12.39 -12.80 15.10
N VAL A 347 -12.22 -11.84 16.00
CA VAL A 347 -13.24 -11.42 16.97
C VAL A 347 -14.44 -10.79 16.26
N THR A 348 -14.22 -9.74 15.46
CA THR A 348 -15.27 -8.95 14.80
C THR A 348 -16.10 -9.79 13.84
N LEU A 349 -15.47 -10.71 13.09
CA LEU A 349 -16.21 -11.62 12.20
C LEU A 349 -16.86 -12.79 12.94
N GLY A 350 -16.53 -13.00 14.21
CA GLY A 350 -16.98 -14.14 15.01
C GLY A 350 -16.51 -15.46 14.40
N LEU A 351 -15.22 -15.53 14.06
CA LEU A 351 -14.57 -16.75 13.60
C LEU A 351 -14.11 -17.57 14.81
N ASN A 352 -14.34 -18.88 14.79
CA ASN A 352 -14.00 -19.76 15.90
C ASN A 352 -12.56 -20.29 15.77
N PHE A 353 -11.58 -19.40 15.79
CA PHE A 353 -10.16 -19.75 15.78
C PHE A 353 -9.41 -19.17 16.98
N SER A 354 -8.51 -19.96 17.58
CA SER A 354 -7.44 -19.46 18.44
C SER A 354 -6.23 -19.11 17.58
N VAL A 355 -5.59 -17.98 17.85
CA VAL A 355 -4.33 -17.61 17.18
C VAL A 355 -3.20 -18.28 17.92
N ASN A 356 -2.45 -19.12 17.23
CA ASN A 356 -1.33 -19.88 17.78
C ASN A 356 -0.05 -19.29 17.18
N TYR A 357 0.77 -18.64 18.03
CA TYR A 357 2.04 -18.08 17.60
C TYR A 357 3.12 -19.16 17.65
N VAL A 358 3.64 -19.53 16.49
CA VAL A 358 4.46 -20.75 16.31
C VAL A 358 5.88 -20.49 15.84
N GLY A 359 6.27 -19.23 15.63
CA GLY A 359 7.55 -18.90 15.01
C GLY A 359 7.59 -19.14 13.50
N TYR A 360 8.56 -18.54 12.84
CA TYR A 360 8.79 -18.73 11.41
C TYR A 360 9.12 -20.19 11.07
N ASP A 361 10.09 -20.79 11.76
CA ASP A 361 10.51 -22.17 11.48
C ASP A 361 9.47 -23.19 11.95
N GLY A 362 8.81 -22.92 13.08
CA GLY A 362 7.70 -23.75 13.57
C GLY A 362 6.53 -23.76 12.58
N LEU A 363 6.14 -22.61 12.02
CA LEU A 363 5.14 -22.58 10.96
C LEU A 363 5.55 -23.47 9.78
N ASN A 364 6.77 -23.32 9.26
CA ASN A 364 7.27 -24.11 8.14
C ASN A 364 7.25 -25.62 8.42
N SER A 365 7.65 -26.04 9.62
CA SER A 365 7.64 -27.42 10.07
C SER A 365 6.22 -27.98 10.17
N ILE A 366 5.32 -27.24 10.82
CA ILE A 366 3.91 -27.61 10.99
C ILE A 366 3.23 -27.75 9.62
N LEU A 367 3.39 -26.76 8.73
CA LEU A 367 2.79 -26.81 7.39
C LEU A 367 3.30 -28.00 6.59
N ARG A 368 4.60 -28.31 6.66
CA ARG A 368 5.18 -29.49 5.99
C ARG A 368 4.53 -30.78 6.48
N ASN A 369 4.47 -30.96 7.80
CA ASN A 369 3.91 -32.17 8.42
C ASN A 369 2.41 -32.31 8.09
N ARG A 370 1.63 -31.25 8.32
CA ARG A 370 0.18 -31.25 8.06
C ARG A 370 -0.15 -31.43 6.58
N SER A 371 0.61 -30.80 5.68
CA SER A 371 0.42 -30.98 4.24
C SER A 371 0.66 -32.43 3.81
N HIS A 372 1.72 -33.08 4.32
CA HIS A 372 1.97 -34.51 4.04
C HIS A 372 0.87 -35.44 4.57
N LEU A 373 0.23 -35.07 5.68
CA LEU A 373 -0.87 -35.82 6.28
C LEU A 373 -2.24 -35.48 5.69
N GLY A 374 -2.33 -34.52 4.75
CA GLY A 374 -3.61 -34.06 4.22
C GLY A 374 -4.50 -33.41 5.28
N VAL A 375 -3.90 -32.69 6.24
CA VAL A 375 -4.63 -31.96 7.29
C VAL A 375 -4.86 -30.51 6.84
N PRO A 376 -6.13 -30.08 6.67
CA PRO A 376 -6.45 -28.68 6.37
C PRO A 376 -5.83 -27.74 7.39
N THR A 377 -5.13 -26.71 6.92
CA THR A 377 -4.40 -25.79 7.81
C THR A 377 -4.66 -24.34 7.39
N ILE A 378 -5.00 -23.49 8.36
CA ILE A 378 -5.22 -22.06 8.17
C ILE A 378 -4.16 -21.27 8.91
N PHE A 379 -3.59 -20.26 8.25
CA PHE A 379 -2.42 -19.54 8.76
C PHE A 379 -2.34 -18.12 8.23
N TYR A 380 -1.64 -17.25 8.96
CA TYR A 380 -1.24 -15.93 8.51
C TYR A 380 -0.04 -16.02 7.59
N TRP A 381 -0.05 -15.29 6.47
CA TRP A 381 1.13 -15.12 5.62
C TRP A 381 1.01 -13.93 4.68
N TRP A 382 1.94 -13.82 3.72
CA TRP A 382 1.91 -12.85 2.64
C TRP A 382 2.29 -13.48 1.29
N LYS A 383 1.91 -12.82 0.19
CA LYS A 383 2.39 -13.12 -1.17
C LYS A 383 2.85 -11.83 -1.86
N PRO A 384 3.83 -11.86 -2.78
CA PRO A 384 4.49 -13.04 -3.34
C PRO A 384 5.47 -13.70 -2.35
N GLU A 385 5.32 -14.99 -2.08
CA GLU A 385 6.25 -15.75 -1.23
C GLU A 385 6.19 -17.28 -1.55
N PRO A 386 7.33 -18.00 -1.52
CA PRO A 386 7.42 -19.42 -1.87
C PRO A 386 6.53 -20.40 -1.11
N LEU A 387 6.22 -20.16 0.16
CA LEU A 387 5.40 -21.00 1.03
C LEU A 387 4.00 -21.19 0.45
N ILE A 388 3.44 -20.12 -0.11
CA ILE A 388 2.13 -20.15 -0.78
C ILE A 388 2.19 -21.09 -1.99
N LEU A 389 3.25 -21.01 -2.79
CA LEU A 389 3.46 -21.89 -3.95
C LEU A 389 3.70 -23.34 -3.53
N ARG A 390 4.54 -23.55 -2.51
CA ARG A 390 4.97 -24.87 -2.03
C ARG A 390 3.81 -25.75 -1.61
N TYR A 391 2.85 -25.17 -0.91
CA TYR A 391 1.69 -25.91 -0.41
C TYR A 391 0.42 -25.64 -1.24
N ASN A 392 0.55 -24.86 -2.32
CA ASN A 392 -0.56 -24.38 -3.13
C ASN A 392 -1.69 -23.79 -2.24
N ALA A 393 -1.30 -22.88 -1.35
CA ALA A 393 -2.21 -22.27 -0.39
C ALA A 393 -3.11 -21.23 -1.09
N SER A 394 -4.38 -21.22 -0.73
CA SER A 394 -5.37 -20.26 -1.24
C SER A 394 -5.58 -19.15 -0.20
N ARG A 395 -5.73 -17.90 -0.64
CA ARG A 395 -6.09 -16.79 0.27
C ARG A 395 -7.57 -16.89 0.63
N VAL A 396 -7.90 -16.75 1.91
CA VAL A 396 -9.27 -16.63 2.39
C VAL A 396 -9.79 -15.24 2.05
N GLN A 397 -10.91 -15.14 1.35
CA GLN A 397 -11.52 -13.84 1.06
C GLN A 397 -12.24 -13.30 2.30
N LEU A 398 -11.64 -12.27 2.90
CA LEU A 398 -12.26 -11.47 3.97
C LEU A 398 -13.11 -10.34 3.33
N PRO A 399 -13.97 -9.63 4.09
CA PRO A 399 -14.60 -8.42 3.56
C PRO A 399 -13.55 -7.45 3.03
N GLU A 400 -13.79 -6.83 1.88
CA GLU A 400 -12.81 -5.94 1.26
C GLU A 400 -12.36 -4.83 2.22
N PHE A 401 -11.09 -4.46 2.12
CA PHE A 401 -10.51 -3.34 2.86
C PHE A 401 -11.37 -2.09 2.69
N SER A 402 -11.77 -1.48 3.82
CA SER A 402 -12.56 -0.24 3.79
C SER A 402 -11.64 0.96 3.90
N THR A 403 -11.55 1.76 2.84
CA THR A 403 -10.80 3.03 2.82
C THR A 403 -11.32 4.07 3.84
N ASN A 404 -12.48 3.82 4.46
CA ASN A 404 -13.00 4.67 5.54
C ASN A 404 -12.22 4.51 6.85
N PHE A 405 -11.40 3.46 6.97
CA PHE A 405 -10.58 3.17 8.14
C PHE A 405 -9.50 4.24 8.43
N ASP A 406 -9.01 4.94 7.39
CA ASP A 406 -7.88 5.88 7.52
C ASP A 406 -8.22 7.22 8.21
N THR A 407 -9.50 7.56 8.40
CA THR A 407 -9.87 8.87 8.98
C THR A 407 -10.38 8.86 10.41
N GLU A 408 -10.69 7.70 10.95
CA GLU A 408 -11.05 7.55 12.36
C GLU A 408 -10.06 6.57 12.97
N PHE A 409 -8.89 7.10 13.35
CA PHE A 409 -7.84 6.45 14.13
C PHE A 409 -8.33 6.01 15.54
N SER A 410 -9.50 5.38 15.63
CA SER A 410 -10.15 4.93 16.88
C SER A 410 -10.46 3.45 16.91
N SER A 411 -10.19 2.69 15.84
CA SER A 411 -10.15 1.24 15.92
C SER A 411 -8.95 0.86 16.78
N SER A 412 -9.23 0.66 18.06
CA SER A 412 -8.29 0.07 18.99
C SER A 412 -7.70 -1.18 18.34
N LEU A 413 -6.37 -1.34 18.35
CA LEU A 413 -5.73 -2.61 17.99
C LEU A 413 -5.96 -3.67 19.08
N ASP A 414 -6.67 -3.32 20.15
CA ASP A 414 -7.23 -4.29 21.09
C ASP A 414 -8.39 -5.04 20.42
N PRO A 415 -8.24 -6.35 20.16
CA PRO A 415 -9.23 -7.13 19.41
C PRO A 415 -10.58 -7.25 20.10
N LEU A 416 -10.68 -6.94 21.39
CA LEU A 416 -11.98 -6.94 22.09
C LEU A 416 -12.80 -5.68 21.84
N THR A 417 -12.15 -4.58 21.47
CA THR A 417 -12.78 -3.28 21.27
C THR A 417 -12.70 -2.80 19.82
N SER A 418 -11.89 -3.48 19.01
CA SER A 418 -11.75 -3.22 17.58
C SER A 418 -13.01 -3.57 16.78
N ASP A 419 -13.26 -2.79 15.75
CA ASP A 419 -14.26 -3.04 14.70
C ASP A 419 -13.63 -3.52 13.38
N ILE A 420 -12.33 -3.85 13.40
CA ILE A 420 -11.61 -4.39 12.24
C ILE A 420 -12.17 -5.78 11.91
N GLY A 421 -13.01 -5.83 10.88
CA GLY A 421 -13.60 -7.07 10.36
C GLY A 421 -13.40 -7.22 8.86
N PHE A 422 -12.33 -6.67 8.30
CA PHE A 422 -12.07 -6.66 6.86
C PHE A 422 -10.61 -7.05 6.57
N ASP A 423 -10.31 -7.29 5.30
CA ASP A 423 -9.00 -7.69 4.81
C ASP A 423 -7.99 -6.55 4.85
N GLN A 424 -6.70 -6.88 4.85
CA GLN A 424 -5.67 -5.86 4.65
C GLN A 424 -5.72 -5.29 3.24
N GLU A 425 -5.26 -4.05 3.11
CA GLU A 425 -5.10 -3.38 1.83
C GLU A 425 -4.17 -4.20 0.91
N VAL A 426 -4.55 -4.31 -0.36
CA VAL A 426 -3.67 -4.86 -1.38
C VAL A 426 -2.59 -3.83 -1.68
N ILE A 427 -1.35 -4.16 -1.35
CA ILE A 427 -0.21 -3.26 -1.47
C ILE A 427 0.35 -3.38 -2.87
N HIS A 428 0.44 -2.29 -3.62
CA HIS A 428 1.18 -2.32 -4.88
C HIS A 428 2.69 -2.38 -4.60
N LEU A 429 3.39 -3.37 -5.16
CA LEU A 429 4.83 -3.44 -5.06
C LEU A 429 5.45 -2.36 -5.93
N THR A 430 6.36 -1.60 -5.35
CA THR A 430 7.02 -0.48 -6.02
C THR A 430 8.51 -0.76 -6.19
N LYS A 431 9.09 -0.14 -7.21
CA LYS A 431 10.54 -0.03 -7.39
C LYS A 431 10.94 1.43 -7.14
N ILE A 432 12.12 1.62 -6.58
CA ILE A 432 12.62 2.92 -6.16
C ILE A 432 14.00 3.14 -6.77
N ILE A 433 14.24 4.33 -7.30
CA ILE A 433 15.55 4.75 -7.78
C ILE A 433 15.84 6.20 -7.36
N SER A 434 17.12 6.52 -7.17
CA SER A 434 17.55 7.90 -6.97
C SER A 434 17.27 8.74 -8.21
N GLN A 435 16.67 9.94 -8.06
CA GLN A 435 16.38 10.83 -9.20
C GLN A 435 17.64 11.23 -9.98
N ASP A 436 18.79 11.29 -9.31
CA ASP A 436 20.09 11.59 -9.93
C ASP A 436 20.42 10.60 -11.06
N VAL A 437 19.92 9.36 -10.99
CA VAL A 437 20.16 8.34 -12.01
C VAL A 437 19.57 8.74 -13.36
N LYS A 438 18.47 9.50 -13.37
CA LYS A 438 17.84 9.97 -14.60
C LYS A 438 18.78 10.82 -15.45
N THR A 439 19.61 11.63 -14.81
CA THR A 439 20.56 12.53 -15.49
C THR A 439 21.92 11.89 -15.66
N LEU A 440 22.39 11.14 -14.66
CA LEU A 440 23.73 10.53 -14.64
C LEU A 440 23.82 9.27 -15.50
N GLU A 441 22.79 8.42 -15.49
CA GLU A 441 22.78 7.12 -16.14
C GLU A 441 21.43 6.86 -16.84
N PRO A 442 21.13 7.56 -17.97
CA PRO A 442 19.83 7.48 -18.64
C PRO A 442 19.48 6.07 -19.15
N ASP A 443 20.47 5.24 -19.48
CA ASP A 443 20.25 3.82 -19.83
C ASP A 443 19.73 3.01 -18.64
N LEU A 444 20.30 3.24 -17.44
CA LEU A 444 19.87 2.59 -16.20
C LEU A 444 18.47 3.06 -15.80
N PHE A 445 18.21 4.37 -15.91
CA PHE A 445 16.89 4.93 -15.67
C PHE A 445 15.86 4.38 -16.65
N HIS A 446 16.21 4.18 -17.92
CA HIS A 446 15.33 3.55 -18.91
C HIS A 446 14.99 2.11 -18.55
N LEU A 447 15.98 1.31 -18.14
CA LEU A 447 15.72 -0.04 -17.62
C LEU A 447 14.78 0.03 -16.43
N TRP A 448 15.05 0.93 -15.48
CA TRP A 448 14.19 1.09 -14.31
C TRP A 448 12.75 1.44 -14.70
N GLU A 449 12.52 2.38 -15.62
CA GLU A 449 11.17 2.75 -16.09
C GLU A 449 10.44 1.55 -16.70
N ARG A 450 11.16 0.75 -17.50
CA ARG A 450 10.58 -0.35 -18.29
C ARG A 450 10.48 -1.68 -17.57
N LEU A 451 11.31 -1.91 -16.55
CA LEU A 451 11.32 -3.13 -15.74
C LEU A 451 9.94 -3.38 -15.16
N PHE A 452 9.31 -4.48 -15.51
CA PHE A 452 7.95 -4.78 -15.06
C PHE A 452 7.85 -6.27 -14.79
N LEU A 453 7.67 -6.63 -13.53
CA LEU A 453 7.47 -7.99 -13.04
C LEU A 453 6.04 -8.08 -12.50
N ASP A 454 5.16 -8.72 -13.25
CA ASP A 454 3.82 -9.05 -12.77
C ASP A 454 3.83 -10.29 -11.86
N ALA A 455 2.66 -10.63 -11.33
CA ALA A 455 2.53 -11.74 -10.39
C ALA A 455 2.98 -13.08 -11.02
N GLU A 456 2.72 -13.26 -12.32
CA GLU A 456 3.13 -14.46 -13.05
C GLU A 456 4.66 -14.51 -13.18
N ASP A 457 5.32 -13.39 -13.49
CA ASP A 457 6.78 -13.30 -13.53
C ASP A 457 7.42 -13.65 -12.17
N LEU A 458 6.90 -13.08 -11.07
CA LEU A 458 7.40 -13.35 -9.72
C LEU A 458 7.14 -14.79 -9.28
N GLU A 459 5.97 -15.34 -9.56
CA GLU A 459 5.68 -16.75 -9.31
C GLU A 459 6.60 -17.66 -10.13
N ALA A 460 6.81 -17.38 -11.41
CA ALA A 460 7.70 -18.15 -12.28
C ALA A 460 9.14 -18.14 -11.75
N LEU A 461 9.65 -16.98 -11.32
CA LEU A 461 10.94 -16.85 -10.64
C LEU A 461 11.00 -17.73 -9.39
N MET A 462 10.01 -17.62 -8.49
CA MET A 462 9.98 -18.37 -7.23
C MET A 462 9.85 -19.88 -7.45
N ARG A 463 9.09 -20.32 -8.46
CA ARG A 463 8.93 -21.72 -8.86
C ARG A 463 10.22 -22.36 -9.35
N LEU A 464 11.26 -21.60 -9.66
CA LEU A 464 12.58 -22.15 -9.98
C LEU A 464 13.41 -22.43 -8.72
N HIS A 465 13.05 -21.84 -7.57
CA HIS A 465 13.81 -22.02 -6.33
C HIS A 465 13.28 -23.20 -5.51
N PRO A 466 14.13 -24.03 -4.86
CA PRO A 466 13.70 -25.24 -4.15
C PRO A 466 12.72 -25.01 -3.00
N LEU A 467 12.77 -23.81 -2.40
CA LEU A 467 11.86 -23.42 -1.31
C LEU A 467 10.40 -23.36 -1.71
N SER A 468 10.10 -23.19 -3.01
CA SER A 468 8.74 -23.25 -3.55
C SER A 468 8.23 -24.69 -3.72
N GLY A 469 8.99 -25.70 -3.28
CA GLY A 469 8.69 -27.11 -3.56
C GLY A 469 9.03 -27.54 -4.98
N SER A 470 9.77 -26.71 -5.72
CA SER A 470 10.19 -27.00 -7.09
C SER A 470 11.11 -28.21 -7.19
N HIS A 471 11.00 -28.92 -8.31
CA HIS A 471 11.97 -29.93 -8.76
C HIS A 471 12.99 -29.34 -9.76
N SER A 472 13.11 -28.01 -9.86
CA SER A 472 14.15 -27.37 -10.67
C SER A 472 15.55 -27.82 -10.24
N THR A 473 16.48 -27.81 -11.20
CA THR A 473 17.91 -27.99 -10.95
C THR A 473 18.54 -26.78 -10.26
N ALA A 474 17.91 -25.61 -10.31
CA ALA A 474 18.40 -24.44 -9.59
C ALA A 474 18.31 -24.67 -8.08
N GLN A 475 19.45 -24.59 -7.40
CA GLN A 475 19.57 -24.74 -5.96
C GLN A 475 19.67 -23.40 -5.25
N THR A 476 20.09 -22.36 -5.98
CA THR A 476 20.37 -21.03 -5.44
C THR A 476 19.50 -19.94 -6.08
N VAL A 477 19.46 -18.77 -5.42
CA VAL A 477 18.81 -17.55 -5.95
C VAL A 477 19.38 -17.16 -7.31
N ASP A 478 20.70 -17.23 -7.47
CA ASP A 478 21.38 -16.84 -8.72
C ASP A 478 21.09 -17.81 -9.87
N GLU A 479 21.03 -19.12 -9.59
CA GLU A 479 20.67 -20.11 -10.62
C GLU A 479 19.21 -19.96 -11.06
N ALA A 480 18.28 -19.78 -10.10
CA ALA A 480 16.88 -19.57 -10.39
C ALA A 480 16.64 -18.28 -11.20
N ALA A 481 17.29 -17.18 -10.79
CA ALA A 481 17.26 -15.93 -11.54
C ALA A 481 17.87 -16.11 -12.94
N CYS A 482 18.98 -16.84 -13.07
CA CYS A 482 19.63 -17.10 -14.34
C CYS A 482 18.75 -17.91 -15.30
N GLU A 483 18.14 -18.99 -14.83
CA GLU A 483 17.18 -19.78 -15.61
C GLU A 483 16.02 -18.91 -16.09
N TRP A 484 15.45 -18.09 -15.21
CA TRP A 484 14.36 -17.20 -15.58
C TRP A 484 14.79 -16.17 -16.63
N THR A 485 15.95 -15.52 -16.45
CA THR A 485 16.46 -14.53 -17.42
C THR A 485 16.70 -15.18 -18.77
N LYS A 486 17.22 -16.42 -18.82
CA LYS A 486 17.39 -17.16 -20.09
C LYS A 486 16.06 -17.47 -20.76
N ALA A 487 15.07 -17.93 -19.99
CA ALA A 487 13.77 -18.31 -20.53
C ALA A 487 12.92 -17.12 -20.99
N ASN A 488 13.16 -15.92 -20.46
CA ASN A 488 12.28 -14.76 -20.63
C ASN A 488 12.90 -13.60 -21.42
N VAL A 489 13.72 -13.88 -22.44
CA VAL A 489 14.35 -12.83 -23.29
C VAL A 489 13.34 -11.84 -23.85
N ASN A 490 12.20 -12.32 -24.35
CA ASN A 490 11.16 -11.46 -24.92
C ASN A 490 10.57 -10.50 -23.88
N ARG A 491 10.63 -10.86 -22.60
CA ARG A 491 10.12 -10.06 -21.49
C ARG A 491 11.07 -8.91 -21.14
N TRP A 492 12.35 -9.19 -20.92
CA TRP A 492 13.30 -8.19 -20.43
C TRP A 492 14.08 -7.45 -21.52
N LYS A 493 14.19 -8.01 -22.73
CA LYS A 493 14.89 -7.35 -23.85
C LYS A 493 14.37 -5.93 -24.14
N PRO A 494 13.05 -5.65 -24.10
CA PRO A 494 12.52 -4.29 -24.27
C PRO A 494 12.87 -3.32 -23.13
N TRP A 495 13.34 -3.82 -21.98
CA TRP A 495 13.75 -2.97 -20.86
C TRP A 495 15.13 -2.35 -21.09
N VAL A 496 15.97 -3.04 -21.87
CA VAL A 496 17.33 -2.58 -22.14
C VAL A 496 17.30 -1.65 -23.35
N ARG A 497 17.84 -0.44 -23.18
CA ARG A 497 18.18 0.46 -24.26
C ARG A 497 19.68 0.68 -24.26
N ASN A 498 20.25 0.79 -25.46
CA ASN A 498 21.56 1.36 -25.61
C ASN A 498 21.46 2.73 -26.27
N SER A 499 21.47 3.77 -25.45
CA SER A 499 21.69 5.12 -25.95
C SER A 499 23.15 5.20 -26.39
N ALA A 500 23.40 5.20 -27.71
CA ALA A 500 24.64 5.74 -28.22
C ALA A 500 24.83 7.12 -27.56
N ARG A 501 26.05 7.35 -27.04
CA ARG A 501 26.38 8.45 -26.12
C ARG A 501 25.75 9.75 -26.63
N ALA A 502 25.19 10.55 -25.74
CA ALA A 502 24.64 11.88 -26.04
C ALA A 502 25.69 12.88 -26.60
N SER A 503 26.88 12.42 -27.03
CA SER A 503 27.83 13.21 -27.81
C SER A 503 27.30 13.61 -29.20
N ASP A 504 26.19 13.01 -29.67
CA ASP A 504 25.44 13.54 -30.84
C ASP A 504 24.43 14.63 -30.46
N TYR A 505 24.13 14.81 -29.16
CA TYR A 505 23.59 16.08 -28.67
C TYR A 505 24.77 17.02 -28.46
N ASN A 506 25.28 17.56 -29.58
CA ASN A 506 25.90 18.87 -29.54
C ASN A 506 24.84 19.83 -29.00
N VAL A 507 24.82 20.00 -27.67
CA VAL A 507 24.33 21.22 -27.06
C VAL A 507 25.21 22.29 -27.66
N GLU A 508 24.76 22.90 -28.75
CA GLU A 508 25.33 24.12 -29.29
C GLU A 508 25.36 25.09 -28.11
N THR A 509 26.53 25.21 -27.48
CA THR A 509 26.83 26.36 -26.63
C THR A 509 26.50 27.56 -27.49
N PRO A 510 25.52 28.41 -27.14
CA PRO A 510 25.14 29.54 -27.97
C PRO A 510 26.39 30.38 -28.18
N GLY A 511 26.92 30.30 -29.40
CA GLY A 511 28.13 30.97 -29.80
C GLY A 511 27.92 32.46 -29.67
N ALA A 512 28.70 33.07 -28.79
CA ALA A 512 28.84 34.51 -28.69
C ALA A 512 29.48 35.07 -29.98
N SER A 513 28.68 35.29 -31.02
CA SER A 513 29.07 36.15 -32.14
C SER A 513 27.86 36.44 -33.03
N GLY A 514 27.33 37.66 -32.96
CA GLY A 514 26.26 38.10 -33.84
C GLY A 514 25.74 39.48 -33.48
N ALA A 515 26.57 40.51 -33.65
CA ALA A 515 26.08 41.88 -33.74
C ALA A 515 25.34 42.02 -35.08
N GLU A 516 24.02 41.84 -35.08
CA GLU A 516 23.17 42.14 -36.23
C GLU A 516 22.20 43.29 -35.94
N SER A 517 22.08 44.12 -36.97
CA SER A 517 21.29 45.34 -37.07
C SER A 517 19.83 45.16 -36.69
N PHE A 518 19.32 46.10 -35.88
CA PHE A 518 17.90 46.27 -35.58
C PHE A 518 17.07 46.36 -36.87
N ASN A 519 16.28 45.33 -37.14
CA ASN A 519 15.31 45.29 -38.21
C ASN A 519 14.06 46.10 -37.83
N THR A 520 13.57 46.89 -38.78
CA THR A 520 12.38 47.76 -38.71
C THR A 520 11.08 47.05 -38.27
N LEU A 521 11.07 45.71 -38.20
CA LEU A 521 9.97 44.89 -37.72
C LEU A 521 9.76 44.95 -36.20
N GLU A 522 10.80 45.17 -35.39
CA GLU A 522 10.66 45.25 -33.92
C GLU A 522 9.93 46.54 -33.49
N ILE A 523 10.08 47.63 -34.25
CA ILE A 523 9.36 48.88 -34.00
C ILE A 523 7.87 48.72 -34.30
N VAL A 524 7.50 47.92 -35.30
CA VAL A 524 6.09 47.62 -35.62
C VAL A 524 5.46 46.77 -34.51
N PHE A 525 6.22 45.83 -33.91
CA PHE A 525 5.74 45.03 -32.78
C PHE A 525 5.55 45.86 -31.50
N LEU A 526 6.46 46.80 -31.20
CA LEU A 526 6.34 47.65 -30.00
C LEU A 526 5.20 48.67 -30.09
N VAL A 527 4.79 49.07 -31.30
CA VAL A 527 3.72 50.06 -31.49
C VAL A 527 2.33 49.41 -31.64
N LEU A 528 2.20 48.26 -32.29
CA LEU A 528 0.88 47.66 -32.58
C LEU A 528 0.39 46.68 -31.51
N VAL A 529 1.28 45.96 -30.82
CA VAL A 529 0.88 44.98 -29.79
C VAL A 529 0.11 45.61 -28.61
N PRO A 530 0.44 46.81 -28.10
CA PRO A 530 -0.35 47.44 -27.03
C PRO A 530 -1.80 47.77 -27.43
N PHE A 531 -2.09 47.91 -28.73
CA PHE A 531 -3.44 48.20 -29.22
C PHE A 531 -4.24 46.95 -29.57
N CYS A 532 -3.59 45.86 -29.98
CA CYS A 532 -4.28 44.61 -30.33
C CYS A 532 -4.67 43.78 -29.09
N VAL A 533 -3.86 43.78 -28.02
CA VAL A 533 -4.12 42.99 -26.81
C VAL A 533 -5.45 43.36 -26.11
N PRO A 534 -5.82 44.65 -25.95
CA PRO A 534 -7.11 45.02 -25.35
C PRO A 534 -8.31 44.62 -26.21
N ILE A 535 -8.18 44.69 -27.54
CA ILE A 535 -9.26 44.33 -28.48
C ILE A 535 -9.48 42.82 -28.48
N ILE A 536 -8.41 42.04 -28.52
CA ILE A 536 -8.46 40.57 -28.39
C ILE A 536 -9.02 40.20 -27.01
N GLY A 537 -8.60 40.89 -25.95
CA GLY A 537 -9.16 40.74 -24.60
C GLY A 537 -10.65 41.03 -24.53
N MET A 538 -11.15 42.08 -25.20
CA MET A 538 -12.58 42.38 -25.27
C MET A 538 -13.36 41.35 -26.09
N LEU A 539 -12.80 40.85 -27.18
CA LEU A 539 -13.45 39.80 -28.00
C LEU A 539 -13.50 38.47 -27.26
N ILE A 540 -12.43 38.11 -26.54
CA ILE A 540 -12.42 36.94 -25.64
C ILE A 540 -13.41 37.15 -24.50
N TYR A 541 -13.47 38.33 -23.89
CA TYR A 541 -14.44 38.62 -22.82
C TYR A 541 -15.89 38.59 -23.32
N ALA A 542 -16.17 39.12 -24.51
CA ALA A 542 -17.49 39.07 -25.12
C ALA A 542 -17.90 37.62 -25.45
N HIS A 543 -16.97 36.82 -25.99
CA HIS A 543 -17.21 35.41 -26.27
C HIS A 543 -17.39 34.57 -24.99
N LEU A 544 -16.58 34.85 -23.96
CA LEU A 544 -16.70 34.20 -22.65
C LEU A 544 -18.02 34.55 -21.95
N LYS A 545 -18.46 35.80 -22.08
CA LYS A 545 -19.75 36.27 -21.56
C LYS A 545 -20.93 35.64 -22.30
N GLU A 546 -20.80 35.36 -23.59
CA GLU A 546 -21.81 34.66 -24.39
C GLU A 546 -21.85 33.15 -24.08
N THR A 547 -20.72 32.54 -23.69
CA THR A 547 -20.70 31.14 -23.20
C THR A 547 -21.27 30.96 -21.80
N ASP A 548 -21.26 31.98 -20.93
CA ASP A 548 -21.91 31.93 -19.60
C ASP A 548 -23.45 31.82 -19.70
N ASP A 549 -24.04 32.16 -20.86
CA ASP A 549 -25.47 32.05 -21.12
C ASP A 549 -25.91 30.65 -21.64
N THR A 550 -25.03 29.64 -21.62
CA THR A 550 -25.40 28.23 -21.90
C THR A 550 -25.98 27.47 -20.69
N ILE A 551 -26.24 28.18 -19.59
CA ILE A 551 -27.02 27.69 -18.44
C ILE A 551 -28.50 27.66 -18.84
N LEU A 552 -29.19 26.55 -18.57
CA LEU A 552 -30.61 26.38 -18.93
C LEU A 552 -31.48 27.59 -18.53
N ASP A 553 -32.46 27.85 -19.40
CA ASP A 553 -33.48 28.88 -19.36
C ASP A 553 -33.91 29.29 -17.92
N ARG A 554 -33.92 30.60 -17.64
CA ARG A 554 -34.38 31.17 -16.35
C ARG A 554 -35.81 30.73 -15.99
N SER A 555 -36.62 30.28 -16.96
CA SER A 555 -37.93 29.67 -16.72
C SER A 555 -37.86 28.40 -15.86
N LEU A 556 -36.76 27.64 -15.93
CA LEU A 556 -36.52 26.40 -15.18
C LEU A 556 -36.32 26.67 -13.68
N LEU A 557 -35.59 27.74 -13.36
CA LEU A 557 -35.35 28.21 -11.99
C LEU A 557 -36.64 28.65 -11.29
N ALA A 558 -37.55 29.29 -12.03
CA ALA A 558 -38.84 29.75 -11.51
C ALA A 558 -39.79 28.59 -11.17
N ASN A 559 -39.72 27.49 -11.93
CA ASN A 559 -40.54 26.30 -11.68
C ASN A 559 -39.98 25.41 -10.56
N LEU A 560 -38.64 25.30 -10.46
CA LEU A 560 -37.99 24.49 -9.41
C LEU A 560 -38.11 25.10 -8.00
N SER A 561 -38.23 26.43 -7.88
CA SER A 561 -38.24 27.13 -6.58
C SER A 561 -39.61 27.19 -5.89
N HIS A 562 -40.71 26.86 -6.59
CA HIS A 562 -42.08 27.06 -6.08
C HIS A 562 -42.88 25.78 -5.76
N SER A 563 -42.33 24.58 -5.99
CA SER A 563 -42.98 23.32 -5.57
C SER A 563 -42.70 23.03 -4.09
N THR A 564 -43.72 23.13 -3.24
CA THR A 564 -43.64 22.80 -1.81
C THR A 564 -43.74 21.29 -1.52
N ASP A 565 -43.99 20.45 -2.54
CA ASP A 565 -44.27 19.01 -2.40
C ASP A 565 -43.13 18.11 -2.91
N ASN A 566 -41.87 18.53 -2.74
CA ASN A 566 -40.73 17.70 -3.15
C ASN A 566 -40.41 16.65 -2.06
N SER A 567 -40.58 15.36 -2.37
CA SER A 567 -40.14 14.27 -1.50
C SER A 567 -38.61 14.14 -1.56
N VAL A 568 -37.96 14.21 -0.39
CA VAL A 568 -36.52 13.96 -0.28
C VAL A 568 -36.31 12.46 -0.43
N LEU A 569 -35.60 12.05 -1.49
CA LEU A 569 -35.25 10.65 -1.73
C LEU A 569 -34.10 10.20 -0.82
N SER A 570 -33.10 11.07 -0.66
CA SER A 570 -31.93 10.82 0.19
C SER A 570 -31.22 12.14 0.48
N SER A 571 -30.87 12.41 1.74
CA SER A 571 -30.02 13.56 2.11
C SER A 571 -28.74 13.06 2.77
N LYS A 572 -27.60 13.55 2.31
CA LYS A 572 -26.27 13.15 2.78
C LYS A 572 -25.34 14.37 2.78
N ASN A 573 -24.26 14.32 3.56
CA ASN A 573 -23.40 15.46 3.96
C ASN A 573 -23.27 16.63 2.97
N PHE A 574 -23.02 16.36 1.67
CA PHE A 574 -22.83 17.39 0.66
C PHE A 574 -23.84 17.34 -0.50
N CYS A 575 -24.75 16.36 -0.51
CA CYS A 575 -25.69 16.14 -1.60
C CYS A 575 -27.08 15.73 -1.07
N THR A 576 -28.11 16.44 -1.52
CA THR A 576 -29.51 16.05 -1.27
C THR A 576 -30.21 15.76 -2.58
N TRP A 577 -30.83 14.58 -2.66
CA TRP A 577 -31.59 14.10 -3.79
C TRP A 577 -33.08 14.24 -3.47
N PHE A 578 -33.82 14.88 -4.36
CA PHE A 578 -35.27 14.99 -4.24
C PHE A 578 -35.93 14.76 -5.58
N GLU A 579 -37.16 14.28 -5.53
CA GLU A 579 -37.99 14.08 -6.69
C GLU A 579 -38.68 15.39 -7.07
N HIS A 580 -38.80 15.64 -8.38
CA HIS A 580 -39.46 16.82 -8.91
C HIS A 580 -40.17 16.50 -10.23
N GLN A 581 -40.99 17.42 -10.74
CA GLN A 581 -41.58 17.34 -12.08
C GLN A 581 -41.12 18.51 -12.94
N TYR A 582 -40.59 18.21 -14.12
CA TYR A 582 -40.21 19.20 -15.12
C TYR A 582 -41.05 18.96 -16.39
N ASN A 583 -41.93 19.90 -16.74
CA ASN A 583 -42.89 19.77 -17.84
C ASN A 583 -43.67 18.43 -17.79
N GLU A 584 -44.27 18.12 -16.62
CA GLU A 584 -44.99 16.86 -16.34
C GLU A 584 -44.12 15.58 -16.41
N THR A 585 -42.86 15.69 -16.83
CA THR A 585 -41.90 14.60 -16.83
C THR A 585 -41.22 14.58 -15.48
N PRO A 586 -41.26 13.47 -14.76
CA PRO A 586 -40.66 13.46 -13.46
C PRO A 586 -39.12 13.36 -13.59
N VAL A 587 -38.42 14.05 -12.69
CA VAL A 587 -36.96 14.20 -12.70
C VAL A 587 -36.42 13.99 -11.29
N ILE A 588 -35.15 13.63 -11.19
CA ILE A 588 -34.41 13.60 -9.92
C ILE A 588 -33.50 14.81 -9.87
N VAL A 589 -33.57 15.59 -8.81
CA VAL A 589 -32.72 16.76 -8.61
C VAL A 589 -31.71 16.47 -7.50
N GLN A 590 -30.43 16.56 -7.83
CA GLN A 590 -29.33 16.46 -6.88
C GLN A 590 -28.81 17.87 -6.56
N ARG A 591 -29.04 18.32 -5.32
CA ARG A 591 -28.49 19.56 -4.79
C ARG A 591 -27.13 19.31 -4.17
N VAL A 592 -26.10 19.89 -4.76
CA VAL A 592 -24.73 19.92 -4.25
C VAL A 592 -24.54 21.21 -3.46
N MET A 593 -24.35 21.10 -2.14
CA MET A 593 -24.19 22.26 -1.26
C MET A 593 -22.76 22.82 -1.37
N LEU A 594 -22.63 24.15 -1.54
CA LEU A 594 -21.34 24.83 -1.40
C LEU A 594 -21.07 25.08 0.08
N VAL A 595 -19.94 24.59 0.59
CA VAL A 595 -19.64 24.47 2.03
C VAL A 595 -19.47 25.82 2.77
N SER A 596 -19.63 26.97 2.13
CA SER A 596 -19.22 28.26 2.74
C SER A 596 -20.30 29.09 3.44
N GLU A 597 -21.59 28.72 3.48
CA GLU A 597 -22.63 29.69 3.93
C GLU A 597 -23.56 29.27 5.09
N ARG A 598 -23.36 28.11 5.72
CA ARG A 598 -24.31 27.63 6.76
C ARG A 598 -23.78 27.50 8.19
N TRP A 599 -22.55 27.90 8.46
CA TRP A 599 -21.98 27.77 9.81
C TRP A 599 -22.25 28.96 10.74
N THR A 600 -22.71 30.12 10.23
CA THR A 600 -22.83 31.35 11.04
C THR A 600 -24.24 31.69 11.53
N GLU A 601 -25.31 31.03 11.08
CA GLU A 601 -26.67 31.42 11.49
C GLU A 601 -27.54 30.22 11.85
N ARG A 602 -27.47 29.77 13.13
CA ARG A 602 -28.61 29.30 13.96
C ARG A 602 -28.18 28.82 15.36
N LEU A 603 -28.38 29.67 16.38
CA LEU A 603 -29.21 29.44 17.61
C LEU A 603 -28.74 30.26 18.83
N PRO A 604 -29.57 31.20 19.33
CA PRO A 604 -29.43 31.84 20.64
C PRO A 604 -30.26 31.10 21.70
N TRP A 605 -29.66 30.11 22.35
CA TRP A 605 -30.09 29.50 23.61
C TRP A 605 -28.94 28.61 24.05
N ALA A 606 -28.15 29.02 25.05
CA ALA A 606 -27.43 28.15 26.01
C ALA A 606 -26.40 28.99 26.79
N ALA A 607 -26.87 29.99 27.53
CA ALA A 607 -26.08 30.65 28.55
C ALA A 607 -26.60 30.21 29.93
N LYS A 608 -26.20 29.02 30.40
CA LYS A 608 -26.24 28.70 31.82
C LYS A 608 -25.47 27.41 32.14
N HIS A 609 -24.54 27.54 33.08
CA HIS A 609 -23.73 26.51 33.78
C HIS A 609 -22.33 26.26 33.21
N SER A 610 -21.35 27.03 33.70
CA SER A 610 -19.96 26.60 33.78
C SER A 610 -19.54 26.50 35.25
N LYS A 611 -18.94 25.38 35.64
CA LYS A 611 -18.02 25.28 36.79
C LYS A 611 -16.83 24.41 36.38
N THR A 612 -15.71 25.12 36.29
CA THR A 612 -14.29 24.77 36.37
C THR A 612 -13.87 23.37 36.82
N MET A 613 -12.95 22.77 36.06
CA MET A 613 -11.71 22.16 36.58
C MET A 613 -10.59 22.27 35.53
N ALA A 614 -9.38 22.60 36.00
CA ALA A 614 -8.23 23.02 35.22
C ALA A 614 -7.37 21.83 34.73
N PHE A 615 -6.87 21.92 33.50
CA PHE A 615 -5.78 21.10 32.97
C PHE A 615 -4.71 22.00 32.33
N THR A 616 -3.45 21.64 32.56
CA THR A 616 -2.23 22.25 32.01
C THR A 616 -2.12 22.05 30.49
N PRO A 617 -1.70 23.06 29.71
CA PRO A 617 -1.49 22.91 28.27
C PRO A 617 -0.02 22.64 27.99
N ASP A 618 0.31 21.42 27.58
CA ASP A 618 1.50 21.19 26.77
C ASP A 618 1.22 20.08 25.77
N LYS A 619 1.57 20.36 24.50
CA LYS A 619 1.51 19.49 23.32
C LYS A 619 0.15 19.34 22.65
N PHE A 620 -0.21 20.28 21.77
CA PHE A 620 -0.95 19.99 20.53
C PHE A 620 -0.74 21.13 19.52
N LEU A 621 0.23 20.96 18.63
CA LEU A 621 0.32 21.69 17.37
C LEU A 621 0.87 20.74 16.31
N ARG A 622 -0.02 20.15 15.50
CA ARG A 622 0.29 19.69 14.14
C ARG A 622 -0.92 19.90 13.23
N PRO A 623 -0.75 20.51 12.05
CA PRO A 623 -1.80 20.69 11.06
C PRO A 623 -1.81 19.53 10.05
N HIS A 624 -2.98 18.90 9.85
CA HIS A 624 -3.22 17.98 8.73
C HIS A 624 -4.51 18.42 8.03
N LEU A 625 -4.40 18.98 6.83
CA LEU A 625 -5.52 19.26 5.94
C LEU A 625 -4.99 19.44 4.53
N LEU A 626 -5.26 18.45 3.65
CA LEU A 626 -5.50 18.56 2.21
C LEU A 626 -5.47 17.16 1.57
N ALA A 627 -6.63 16.57 1.26
CA ALA A 627 -6.80 15.58 0.18
C ALA A 627 -8.29 15.29 -0.16
N ILE A 628 -8.71 15.77 -1.34
CA ILE A 628 -9.46 15.13 -2.44
C ILE A 628 -10.81 14.40 -2.13
N LEU A 629 -11.91 14.94 -2.68
CA LEU A 629 -13.20 14.25 -2.95
C LEU A 629 -13.16 13.60 -4.35
N PRO A 630 -13.87 12.48 -4.62
CA PRO A 630 -15.22 12.16 -4.13
C PRO A 630 -15.24 11.04 -3.09
N ARG A 631 -15.29 11.43 -1.80
CA ARG A 631 -15.84 10.58 -0.74
C ARG A 631 -17.34 10.39 -0.96
N GLN A 632 -17.77 9.16 -0.78
CA GLN A 632 -19.16 8.76 -0.76
C GLN A 632 -19.95 9.60 0.24
N CYS A 633 -21.07 10.11 -0.24
CA CYS A 633 -22.18 10.45 0.61
C CYS A 633 -22.73 9.13 1.20
N THR A 634 -22.29 8.71 2.38
CA THR A 634 -22.92 7.68 3.25
C THR A 634 -22.36 7.78 4.68
N GLY A 635 -23.17 8.16 5.67
CA GLY A 635 -22.80 8.10 7.10
C GLY A 635 -23.63 9.05 7.98
N ALA A 636 -24.04 8.59 9.17
CA ALA A 636 -24.95 9.24 10.11
C ALA A 636 -24.27 10.36 10.96
N ALA A 637 -25.07 11.27 11.50
CA ALA A 637 -24.62 12.43 12.27
C ALA A 637 -24.11 12.06 13.69
N PRO A 638 -22.93 12.54 14.12
CA PRO A 638 -22.59 12.64 15.54
C PRO A 638 -22.95 14.02 16.11
N ASP A 639 -23.20 14.05 17.41
CA ASP A 639 -23.68 15.19 18.20
C ASP A 639 -22.90 16.50 17.96
N ALA A 640 -23.67 17.58 17.75
CA ALA A 640 -23.22 18.92 17.37
C ALA A 640 -22.36 19.67 18.42
N GLU A 641 -21.94 19.02 19.52
CA GLU A 641 -21.27 19.68 20.64
C GLU A 641 -19.72 19.67 20.53
N LYS A 642 -19.13 18.86 19.65
CA LYS A 642 -17.65 18.70 19.57
C LYS A 642 -16.93 19.53 18.48
N ALA A 643 -17.63 20.03 17.47
CA ALA A 643 -17.01 20.73 16.33
C ALA A 643 -16.59 22.19 16.60
N SER A 644 -17.06 22.82 17.69
CA SER A 644 -16.76 24.25 17.94
C SER A 644 -15.39 24.53 18.57
N ARG A 645 -14.51 23.53 18.73
CA ARG A 645 -13.23 23.67 19.46
C ARG A 645 -11.95 23.59 18.62
N SER A 646 -12.01 23.31 17.32
CA SER A 646 -10.82 23.30 16.47
C SER A 646 -10.60 24.67 15.80
N GLY A 647 -9.69 25.47 16.34
CA GLY A 647 -9.26 26.75 15.75
C GLY A 647 -8.41 26.55 14.49
N LEU A 648 -9.05 26.31 13.35
CA LEU A 648 -8.42 26.42 12.03
C LEU A 648 -8.34 27.89 11.62
N SER A 649 -7.27 28.29 10.92
CA SER A 649 -7.15 29.65 10.35
C SER A 649 -7.98 29.78 9.07
N ASP A 650 -8.48 30.98 8.80
CA ASP A 650 -9.32 31.30 7.63
C ASP A 650 -8.66 30.89 6.29
N ASP A 651 -7.32 30.93 6.21
CA ASP A 651 -6.56 30.59 5.00
C ASP A 651 -6.50 29.08 4.71
N GLN A 652 -6.45 28.23 5.74
CA GLN A 652 -6.49 26.77 5.58
C GLN A 652 -7.88 26.30 5.13
N HIS A 653 -8.92 27.03 5.56
CA HIS A 653 -10.29 26.79 5.15
C HIS A 653 -10.50 27.15 3.67
N GLU A 654 -9.99 28.29 3.21
CA GLU A 654 -10.17 28.74 1.81
C GLU A 654 -9.38 27.88 0.80
N SER A 655 -8.18 27.41 1.16
CA SER A 655 -7.39 26.49 0.32
C SER A 655 -8.12 25.15 0.10
N SER A 656 -8.67 24.55 1.17
CA SER A 656 -9.45 23.32 1.09
C SER A 656 -10.75 23.50 0.27
N LEU A 657 -11.44 24.63 0.45
CA LEU A 657 -12.63 24.98 -0.33
C LEU A 657 -12.32 25.19 -1.83
N SER A 658 -11.14 25.72 -2.16
CA SER A 658 -10.72 25.92 -3.55
C SER A 658 -10.56 24.59 -4.30
N GLY A 659 -10.00 23.56 -3.64
CA GLY A 659 -9.86 22.21 -4.20
C GLY A 659 -11.22 21.53 -4.44
N VAL A 660 -12.15 21.66 -3.48
CA VAL A 660 -13.52 21.14 -3.64
C VAL A 660 -14.25 21.85 -4.79
N ARG A 661 -14.12 23.18 -4.91
CA ARG A 661 -14.71 23.95 -6.02
C ARG A 661 -14.13 23.52 -7.38
N ALA A 662 -12.82 23.25 -7.48
CA ALA A 662 -12.18 22.80 -8.71
C ALA A 662 -12.65 21.40 -9.14
N LEU A 663 -12.82 20.48 -8.19
CA LEU A 663 -13.34 19.13 -8.44
C LEU A 663 -14.80 19.17 -8.89
N VAL A 664 -15.66 19.91 -8.19
CA VAL A 664 -17.07 20.10 -8.60
C VAL A 664 -17.13 20.69 -10.01
N LYS A 665 -16.31 21.69 -10.33
CA LYS A 665 -16.26 22.24 -11.70
C LYS A 665 -15.87 21.21 -12.76
N ARG A 666 -14.92 20.31 -12.45
CA ARG A 666 -14.52 19.23 -13.36
C ARG A 666 -15.65 18.24 -13.59
N ASP A 667 -16.33 17.82 -12.53
CA ASP A 667 -17.47 16.89 -12.63
C ASP A 667 -18.65 17.52 -13.37
N LEU A 668 -18.92 18.81 -13.12
CA LEU A 668 -19.90 19.59 -13.87
C LEU A 668 -19.52 19.68 -15.36
N ALA A 669 -18.24 19.86 -15.69
CA ALA A 669 -17.80 19.90 -17.08
C ALA A 669 -18.02 18.56 -17.80
N ILE A 670 -17.74 17.44 -17.14
CA ILE A 670 -18.01 16.09 -17.67
C ILE A 670 -19.52 15.85 -17.82
N MET A 671 -20.33 16.31 -16.86
CA MET A 671 -21.80 16.21 -16.94
C MET A 671 -22.42 17.12 -18.00
N CYS A 672 -21.82 18.29 -18.27
CA CYS A 672 -22.19 19.17 -19.38
C CYS A 672 -21.75 18.63 -20.73
N GLU A 673 -20.68 17.84 -20.77
CA GLU A 673 -20.35 17.02 -21.93
C GLU A 673 -21.54 16.06 -22.13
N LYS A 674 -22.19 16.08 -23.29
CA LYS A 674 -23.45 15.33 -23.53
C LYS A 674 -23.20 13.82 -23.46
N VAL A 675 -23.18 13.26 -22.25
CA VAL A 675 -23.04 11.84 -21.94
C VAL A 675 -24.42 11.20 -22.09
N GLN A 676 -24.77 10.83 -23.33
CA GLN A 676 -26.04 10.18 -23.64
C GLN A 676 -25.83 8.70 -23.95
N HIS A 677 -26.26 7.83 -23.04
CA HIS A 677 -26.24 6.38 -23.22
C HIS A 677 -27.37 5.74 -22.41
N PRO A 678 -28.06 4.69 -22.91
CA PRO A 678 -29.18 4.06 -22.19
C PRO A 678 -28.79 3.47 -20.83
N ASN A 679 -27.51 3.12 -20.64
CA ASN A 679 -26.96 2.57 -19.40
C ASN A 679 -25.99 3.54 -18.69
N VAL A 680 -26.23 4.85 -18.81
CA VAL A 680 -25.58 5.88 -18.00
C VAL A 680 -26.65 6.89 -17.60
N ILE A 681 -26.63 7.36 -16.36
CA ILE A 681 -27.58 8.39 -15.89
C ILE A 681 -27.38 9.67 -16.70
N GLU A 682 -28.45 10.13 -17.35
CA GLU A 682 -28.44 11.35 -18.15
C GLU A 682 -28.72 12.58 -17.27
N THR A 683 -27.74 13.48 -17.18
CA THR A 683 -27.92 14.83 -16.63
C THR A 683 -28.61 15.69 -17.70
N MET A 684 -29.88 15.99 -17.48
CA MET A 684 -30.69 16.86 -18.34
C MET A 684 -30.23 18.32 -18.27
N GLY A 685 -29.67 18.74 -17.15
CA GLY A 685 -29.32 20.13 -16.93
C GLY A 685 -28.66 20.44 -15.61
N ILE A 686 -28.06 21.62 -15.55
CA ILE A 686 -27.40 22.15 -14.36
C ILE A 686 -27.96 23.54 -14.08
N VAL A 687 -28.33 23.77 -12.84
CA VAL A 687 -28.87 25.04 -12.36
C VAL A 687 -28.04 25.50 -11.18
N LYS A 688 -27.63 26.76 -11.15
CA LYS A 688 -26.97 27.36 -10.00
C LYS A 688 -27.96 28.24 -9.25
N ASP A 689 -28.11 28.02 -7.95
CA ASP A 689 -28.88 28.91 -7.07
C ASP A 689 -27.99 29.51 -5.98
N ALA A 690 -28.58 30.29 -5.07
CA ALA A 690 -27.85 30.94 -3.98
C ALA A 690 -27.22 29.93 -2.99
N THR A 691 -27.68 28.69 -2.95
CA THR A 691 -27.27 27.67 -1.97
C THR A 691 -26.33 26.61 -2.56
N GLY A 692 -26.17 26.56 -3.89
CA GLY A 692 -25.29 25.62 -4.56
C GLY A 692 -25.69 25.30 -5.99
N TRP A 693 -25.35 24.09 -6.42
CA TRP A 693 -25.66 23.59 -7.76
C TRP A 693 -26.76 22.53 -7.68
N LEU A 694 -27.70 22.58 -8.60
CA LEU A 694 -28.74 21.58 -8.80
C LEU A 694 -28.47 20.87 -10.12
N LEU A 695 -28.21 19.58 -10.04
CA LEU A 695 -28.10 18.70 -11.19
C LEU A 695 -29.47 18.06 -11.41
N VAL A 696 -30.04 18.26 -12.59
CA VAL A 696 -31.34 17.69 -12.96
C VAL A 696 -31.09 16.45 -13.80
N HIS A 697 -31.48 15.30 -13.27
CA HIS A 697 -31.32 13.98 -13.89
C HIS A 697 -32.68 13.45 -14.36
N ASN A 698 -32.68 12.70 -15.45
CA ASN A 698 -33.89 12.04 -15.93
C ASN A 698 -34.36 10.95 -14.92
N ARG A 699 -35.63 10.97 -14.45
CA ARG A 699 -36.19 9.97 -13.50
C ARG A 699 -36.39 8.58 -14.11
N SER A 700 -35.82 8.28 -15.26
CA SER A 700 -35.55 6.87 -15.63
C SER A 700 -34.68 6.10 -14.62
N VAL A 701 -34.31 6.72 -13.50
CA VAL A 701 -33.58 6.19 -12.36
C VAL A 701 -34.60 5.64 -11.34
N GLY A 702 -34.67 4.33 -11.17
CA GLY A 702 -35.41 3.71 -10.06
C GLY A 702 -34.58 3.71 -8.77
N THR A 703 -34.61 2.62 -8.01
CA THR A 703 -33.84 2.51 -6.75
C THR A 703 -32.38 2.08 -7.03
N THR A 704 -31.51 2.11 -6.03
CA THR A 704 -30.11 1.68 -6.22
C THR A 704 -30.03 0.16 -6.30
N LEU A 705 -29.07 -0.40 -7.04
CA LEU A 705 -28.85 -1.85 -7.10
C LEU A 705 -28.62 -2.43 -5.69
N PHE A 706 -27.99 -1.67 -4.79
CA PHE A 706 -27.84 -2.04 -3.38
C PHE A 706 -29.21 -2.24 -2.69
N ASP A 707 -30.14 -1.31 -2.87
CA ASP A 707 -31.47 -1.40 -2.28
C ASP A 707 -32.28 -2.56 -2.89
N VAL A 708 -32.16 -2.79 -4.20
CA VAL A 708 -32.81 -3.93 -4.85
C VAL A 708 -32.25 -5.26 -4.32
N MET A 709 -30.92 -5.39 -4.18
CA MET A 709 -30.28 -6.62 -3.70
C MET A 709 -30.56 -6.90 -2.22
N ASN A 710 -30.76 -5.86 -1.40
CA ASN A 710 -31.12 -6.03 0.01
C ASN A 710 -32.63 -6.15 0.26
N ASN A 711 -33.46 -5.99 -0.77
CA ASN A 711 -34.89 -6.19 -0.63
C ASN A 711 -35.21 -7.70 -0.63
N SER A 712 -35.45 -8.24 0.56
CA SER A 712 -35.81 -9.66 0.77
C SER A 712 -37.03 -10.16 -0.01
N THR A 713 -37.88 -9.25 -0.51
CA THR A 713 -39.06 -9.62 -1.31
C THR A 713 -38.75 -9.82 -2.80
N MET A 714 -37.57 -9.36 -3.26
CA MET A 714 -37.18 -9.44 -4.65
C MET A 714 -36.21 -10.58 -4.88
N THR A 715 -36.60 -11.54 -5.72
CA THR A 715 -35.75 -12.66 -6.12
C THR A 715 -35.15 -12.40 -7.49
N PHE A 716 -33.84 -12.58 -7.61
CA PHE A 716 -33.15 -12.49 -8.90
C PHE A 716 -32.85 -13.88 -9.43
N ASP A 717 -33.30 -14.17 -10.64
CA ASP A 717 -32.76 -15.30 -11.38
C ASP A 717 -31.43 -14.93 -12.07
N ALA A 718 -30.71 -15.95 -12.53
CA ALA A 718 -29.42 -15.75 -13.19
C ALA A 718 -29.53 -14.88 -14.46
N PHE A 719 -30.65 -14.96 -15.19
CA PHE A 719 -30.86 -14.18 -16.41
C PHE A 719 -31.04 -12.69 -16.12
N CYS A 720 -31.74 -12.36 -15.02
CA CYS A 720 -31.91 -11.00 -14.54
C CYS A 720 -30.55 -10.39 -14.14
N LEU A 721 -29.74 -11.13 -13.36
CA LEU A 721 -28.41 -10.67 -12.97
C LEU A 721 -27.51 -10.46 -14.20
N LEU A 722 -27.53 -11.40 -15.15
CA LEU A 722 -26.79 -11.27 -16.41
C LEU A 722 -27.22 -10.05 -17.22
N SER A 723 -28.52 -9.72 -17.23
CA SER A 723 -29.04 -8.52 -17.89
C SER A 723 -28.51 -7.24 -17.23
N ILE A 724 -28.55 -7.17 -15.90
CA ILE A 724 -28.01 -6.05 -15.10
C ILE A 724 -26.51 -5.89 -15.36
N THR A 725 -25.74 -6.97 -15.30
CA THR A 725 -24.29 -6.95 -15.58
C THR A 725 -24.01 -6.47 -17.00
N LYS A 726 -24.78 -6.96 -17.99
CA LYS A 726 -24.63 -6.53 -19.40
C LYS A 726 -24.88 -5.03 -19.56
N ASN A 727 -25.86 -4.48 -18.84
CA ASN A 727 -26.15 -3.05 -18.84
C ASN A 727 -25.01 -2.23 -18.25
N ILE A 728 -24.48 -2.61 -17.08
CA ILE A 728 -23.33 -1.96 -16.44
C ILE A 728 -22.11 -1.96 -17.39
N LEU A 729 -21.80 -3.11 -17.99
CA LEU A 729 -20.69 -3.23 -18.95
C LEU A 729 -20.89 -2.37 -20.20
N ALA A 730 -22.12 -2.22 -20.69
CA ALA A 730 -22.42 -1.34 -21.81
C ALA A 730 -22.17 0.14 -21.47
N GLY A 731 -22.58 0.58 -20.27
CA GLY A 731 -22.30 1.94 -19.76
C GLY A 731 -20.81 2.21 -19.62
N MET A 732 -20.07 1.31 -18.97
CA MET A 732 -18.62 1.44 -18.79
C MET A 732 -17.87 1.45 -20.13
N LYS A 733 -18.26 0.59 -21.06
CA LYS A 733 -17.69 0.56 -22.42
C LYS A 733 -17.90 1.88 -23.16
N TYR A 734 -19.05 2.53 -22.98
CA TYR A 734 -19.32 3.84 -23.57
C TYR A 734 -18.43 4.93 -22.94
N LEU A 735 -18.34 4.98 -21.61
CA LEU A 735 -17.50 5.96 -20.90
C LEU A 735 -16.01 5.84 -21.26
N HIS A 736 -15.49 4.60 -21.31
CA HIS A 736 -14.09 4.33 -21.66
C HIS A 736 -13.76 4.63 -23.14
N ARG A 737 -14.76 4.77 -24.01
CA ARG A 737 -14.58 5.07 -25.44
C ARG A 737 -14.83 6.53 -25.78
N LYS A 738 -15.24 7.35 -24.81
CA LYS A 738 -15.33 8.81 -25.00
C LYS A 738 -13.94 9.41 -25.20
N HIS A 739 -13.90 10.59 -25.80
CA HIS A 739 -12.68 11.37 -25.98
C HIS A 739 -12.91 12.78 -25.41
N PRO A 740 -12.32 13.11 -24.25
CA PRO A 740 -11.41 12.28 -23.46
C PRO A 740 -12.09 11.04 -22.84
N SER A 741 -11.31 9.96 -22.60
CA SER A 741 -11.83 8.76 -21.94
C SER A 741 -12.24 9.10 -20.52
N ILE A 742 -13.46 8.70 -20.14
CA ILE A 742 -14.01 8.94 -18.81
C ILE A 742 -13.82 7.67 -17.99
N VAL A 743 -12.97 7.72 -16.95
CA VAL A 743 -12.78 6.61 -16.02
C VAL A 743 -13.68 6.84 -14.80
N TYR A 744 -14.64 5.94 -14.59
CA TYR A 744 -15.52 6.00 -13.42
C TYR A 744 -14.84 5.32 -12.23
N VAL A 745 -14.31 6.11 -11.29
CA VAL A 745 -13.41 5.63 -10.23
C VAL A 745 -14.15 4.92 -9.08
N CYS A 746 -15.45 5.13 -8.92
CA CYS A 746 -16.20 4.67 -7.75
C CYS A 746 -17.40 3.79 -8.14
N ILE A 747 -17.18 2.72 -8.91
CA ILE A 747 -18.25 1.79 -9.25
C ILE A 747 -18.66 0.98 -8.00
N SER A 748 -19.93 1.09 -7.60
CA SER A 748 -20.49 0.33 -6.47
C SER A 748 -21.99 0.11 -6.68
N SER A 749 -22.57 -0.88 -6.01
CA SER A 749 -24.01 -1.15 -6.10
C SER A 749 -24.89 0.02 -5.62
N LYS A 750 -24.34 0.95 -4.82
CA LYS A 750 -25.04 2.18 -4.40
C LYS A 750 -25.04 3.28 -5.47
N ASN A 751 -24.12 3.20 -6.44
CA ASN A 751 -23.97 4.15 -7.53
C ASN A 751 -24.56 3.63 -8.86
N ILE A 752 -24.99 2.38 -8.88
CA ILE A 752 -25.73 1.78 -10.00
C ILE A 752 -27.21 1.90 -9.69
N THR A 753 -27.97 2.42 -10.63
CA THR A 753 -29.41 2.59 -10.48
C THR A 753 -30.17 1.60 -11.34
N ILE A 754 -31.30 1.11 -10.85
CA ILE A 754 -32.12 0.09 -11.50
C ILE A 754 -33.49 0.69 -11.73
N ASP A 755 -33.91 0.79 -12.99
CA ASP A 755 -35.24 1.28 -13.34
C ASP A 755 -36.34 0.21 -13.17
N GLY A 756 -37.60 0.58 -13.40
CA GLY A 756 -38.74 -0.34 -13.28
C GLY A 756 -38.69 -1.55 -14.23
N ASN A 757 -37.85 -1.51 -15.27
CA ASN A 757 -37.62 -2.60 -16.22
C ASN A 757 -36.35 -3.40 -15.90
N LEU A 758 -35.75 -3.18 -14.72
CA LEU A 758 -34.49 -3.79 -14.30
C LEU A 758 -33.30 -3.42 -15.19
N THR A 759 -33.38 -2.29 -15.87
CA THR A 759 -32.26 -1.76 -16.66
C THR A 759 -31.29 -1.05 -15.73
N ALA A 760 -30.03 -1.47 -15.74
CA ALA A 760 -29.00 -0.82 -14.94
C ALA A 760 -28.42 0.42 -15.66
N LYS A 761 -28.21 1.49 -14.89
CA LYS A 761 -27.64 2.76 -15.35
C LYS A 761 -26.58 3.27 -14.40
#